data_AF-A0A091HED5-F1
#
_entry.id   AF-A0A091HED5-F1
#
_cell.length_a   1.000
_cell.length_b   1.000
_cell.length_c   1.000
_cell.angle_alpha   90.00
_cell.angle_beta   90.00
_cell.angle_gamma   90.00
#
_symmetry.space_group_name_H-M   'P 1'
#
loop_
_entity.id
_entity.type
_entity.pdbx_description
1 polymer ?
#
loop_
_entity_poly.entity_id
_entity_poly.type
_entity_poly.pdbx_seq_one_letter_code
_entity_poly.pdbx_strand_id
1 'polypeptide(L)'
;QKDDSQRLLESFNSDIKEHTLTKSKAEPYTSKEETVLEESEPPLNSDITAFALKAKVIYPINQKFRPLADGSSNPSLHENSKQAVLPNQVMETSTSGSLGSLSQGDKEDCSSSTTIHSTTSDDRFQARAFHKVTSFPEVLTCESFDVKLCLCSLILKDLMVLDTALRKEKHVTCVQVLKIFFTDFYQKKKITDDLFKKILLIQENDFEELQKHLDSRLQNTEMSGAHNSEYQTLDDLERKEREYSEHVIDNMEAFWKQTDKAQQAFLDQSKCSSAKATKIMMDLTEKMVAVESLLSETQDLQAMDIQERLFSWELMVKMIDSMKSYIPEECKCKLNIVSNILDHLTVKNNLSVRQKEELLTDLHKAFWEELAHFSNECIQESKNLILKRLECRAKKREEFKDKEKAEQRSLLSKTCHNNNVHDFLKAYHELLEKHRQAQWELEEEDDCESAEAVADLYKELYSKASHALAELVTELFLQTLPVVTGLSVRECELLKEEWQENLIPQLEKWETHRQRRWELFQEQLLQEKEVWIKEYALSAVMKKHLSEKQEKIIQGVISRLGCLSDESVNCILQKHRLLLCSVLRRLTLRRVGMAVLARMRLSRKKSLLQELREQHTLQKSSCCQDEDQWQLQKAVESHILEEEEKLEEETQQTHLEFHQQLVTEIQEALQFLQQHMEQVVGQILLQHAQWEAGKKSSDDGQDFQERLVEAAVESVYGTSNNINRLVQNYYQQLEKITEGYEGKKLQQLKSLQAERGERNRLRKKQENELALKEKQTKGLLNVSSTFHQRMMLQQKKVLAQFEQQQQIRLESLKQKLLGLHHLETELENQLKEAEQDFVNELAVLARVPVVVKKKPSRRSKTAEEKTNSKRKNFQSPESADKDDSHENIQDPRGLTSDLCREMLQSRHEEETEPRKNSKMLKERGNR
;
A
#
# COMPACT_ATOMS: atom_id res chain seq x y z
N GLN A 1 4.34 -1.73 -30.12
CA GLN A 1 5.59 -1.82 -29.32
C GLN A 1 6.43 -0.55 -29.45
N LYS A 2 6.06 0.48 -28.67
CA LYS A 2 6.97 1.50 -28.13
C LYS A 2 6.69 1.54 -26.64
N ASP A 3 7.72 1.80 -25.85
CA ASP A 3 7.73 1.56 -24.40
C ASP A 3 7.45 2.88 -23.67
N ASP A 4 6.25 3.03 -23.10
CA ASP A 4 5.85 4.21 -22.31
C ASP A 4 6.26 4.13 -20.82
N SER A 5 6.96 3.06 -20.41
CA SER A 5 7.39 2.83 -19.03
C SER A 5 8.32 3.91 -18.44
N GLN A 6 8.84 4.83 -19.25
CA GLN A 6 9.72 5.92 -18.78
C GLN A 6 8.98 7.05 -18.06
N ARG A 7 7.66 7.23 -18.25
CA ARG A 7 6.92 8.37 -17.65
C ARG A 7 6.59 8.20 -16.16
N LEU A 8 6.66 6.99 -15.61
CA LEU A 8 6.26 6.68 -14.23
C LEU A 8 7.24 7.16 -13.14
N LEU A 9 8.41 7.71 -13.51
CA LEU A 9 9.45 8.18 -12.57
C LEU A 9 9.73 9.70 -12.62
N GLU A 10 9.14 10.44 -13.56
CA GLU A 10 9.44 11.87 -13.76
C GLU A 10 8.60 12.81 -12.88
N SER A 11 7.47 12.34 -12.34
CA SER A 11 6.52 13.15 -11.55
C SER A 11 7.07 13.69 -10.21
N PHE A 12 8.23 13.23 -9.75
CA PHE A 12 8.87 13.69 -8.52
C PHE A 12 9.98 14.75 -8.72
N ASN A 13 10.22 15.25 -9.94
CA ASN A 13 11.36 16.14 -10.24
C ASN A 13 11.02 17.44 -11.02
N SER A 14 9.74 17.86 -11.09
CA SER A 14 9.34 19.05 -11.85
C SER A 14 9.24 20.33 -10.99
N ASP A 15 10.38 20.93 -10.66
CA ASP A 15 10.40 22.35 -10.22
C ASP A 15 11.68 23.10 -10.69
N ILE A 16 11.96 23.01 -12.00
CA ILE A 16 12.88 23.91 -12.70
C ILE A 16 12.23 24.32 -14.03
N LYS A 17 11.78 25.58 -14.12
CA LYS A 17 11.37 26.18 -15.40
C LYS A 17 12.61 26.59 -16.20
N GLU A 18 12.95 25.83 -17.25
CA GLU A 18 13.76 26.36 -18.36
C GLU A 18 12.89 26.53 -19.60
N HIS A 19 12.77 27.78 -20.07
CA HIS A 19 12.10 28.11 -21.32
C HIS A 19 13.02 27.77 -22.51
N THR A 20 12.67 26.74 -23.30
CA THR A 20 13.29 26.50 -24.61
C THR A 20 12.49 27.16 -25.72
N LEU A 21 12.85 28.41 -26.06
CA LEU A 21 12.37 29.04 -27.29
C LEU A 21 13.18 28.50 -28.48
N THR A 22 12.52 27.77 -29.36
CA THR A 22 13.07 27.32 -30.65
C THR A 22 13.52 28.51 -31.49
N LYS A 23 14.73 28.47 -32.07
CA LYS A 23 15.01 29.24 -33.30
C LYS A 23 16.12 28.69 -34.17
N SER A 24 15.97 29.00 -35.46
CA SER A 24 16.69 28.50 -36.62
C SER A 24 18.07 29.13 -36.84
N LYS A 25 18.85 28.49 -37.73
CA LYS A 25 20.16 28.92 -38.26
C LYS A 25 20.17 30.40 -38.73
N ALA A 26 21.28 31.12 -38.50
CA ALA A 26 22.24 31.56 -39.54
C ALA A 26 23.01 32.87 -39.20
N GLU A 27 24.34 32.74 -39.07
CA GLU A 27 25.41 33.66 -39.53
C GLU A 27 25.54 35.13 -38.99
N PRO A 28 26.74 35.77 -39.13
CA PRO A 28 27.25 36.76 -38.16
C PRO A 28 27.48 38.19 -38.70
N TYR A 29 27.84 39.16 -37.82
CA TYR A 29 29.05 40.03 -37.92
C TYR A 29 29.14 41.07 -36.75
N THR A 30 30.35 41.59 -36.54
CA THR A 30 30.90 42.73 -35.74
C THR A 30 29.97 43.92 -35.32
N SER A 31 30.24 44.81 -34.33
CA SER A 31 31.51 45.39 -33.79
C SER A 31 31.37 46.20 -32.46
N LYS A 32 32.46 46.25 -31.66
CA LYS A 32 33.04 47.40 -30.86
C LYS A 32 32.33 48.15 -29.70
N GLU A 33 33.22 48.57 -28.77
CA GLU A 33 33.27 49.77 -27.89
C GLU A 33 32.66 49.81 -26.46
N GLU A 34 33.55 49.53 -25.49
CA GLU A 34 33.98 50.30 -24.29
C GLU A 34 33.07 51.20 -23.42
N THR A 35 33.29 51.08 -22.09
CA THR A 35 33.08 52.07 -20.99
C THR A 35 31.65 52.49 -20.62
N VAL A 36 31.28 52.85 -19.37
CA VAL A 36 31.90 52.76 -18.02
C VAL A 36 30.78 52.65 -16.95
N LEU A 37 31.14 52.32 -15.71
CA LEU A 37 30.28 52.18 -14.51
C LEU A 37 29.27 53.33 -14.29
N GLU A 38 28.03 52.99 -13.95
CA GLU A 38 27.24 53.70 -12.92
C GLU A 38 26.19 52.76 -12.27
N GLU A 39 25.49 53.25 -11.25
CA GLU A 39 24.88 52.46 -10.17
C GLU A 39 23.65 51.62 -10.56
N SER A 40 23.48 50.47 -9.89
CA SER A 40 22.35 49.55 -10.10
C SER A 40 21.35 49.60 -8.93
N GLU A 41 20.51 50.64 -8.90
CA GLU A 41 19.18 50.49 -8.31
C GLU A 41 18.34 49.51 -9.16
N PRO A 42 17.39 48.75 -8.57
CA PRO A 42 16.72 47.66 -9.27
C PRO A 42 15.63 48.14 -10.24
N PRO A 43 15.72 47.85 -11.55
CA PRO A 43 14.66 48.22 -12.49
C PRO A 43 13.49 47.25 -12.42
N LEU A 44 12.39 47.75 -11.86
CA LEU A 44 11.03 47.65 -12.36
C LEU A 44 10.55 46.30 -12.95
N ASN A 45 9.78 45.64 -12.10
CA ASN A 45 8.71 44.68 -12.40
C ASN A 45 7.97 44.95 -13.73
N SER A 46 7.68 43.91 -14.51
CA SER A 46 7.15 44.06 -15.88
C SER A 46 5.66 44.47 -15.94
N ASP A 47 5.38 45.55 -16.68
CA ASP A 47 4.07 46.21 -16.76
C ASP A 47 2.91 45.39 -17.36
N ILE A 48 3.18 44.20 -17.91
CA ILE A 48 2.16 43.36 -18.55
C ILE A 48 1.20 42.77 -17.51
N THR A 49 1.71 42.37 -16.34
CA THR A 49 0.92 41.84 -15.22
C THR A 49 0.09 42.93 -14.53
N ALA A 50 0.58 44.18 -14.52
CA ALA A 50 -0.09 45.31 -13.91
C ALA A 50 -1.32 45.79 -14.72
N PHE A 51 -1.32 45.58 -16.04
CA PHE A 51 -2.47 45.87 -16.91
C PHE A 51 -3.62 44.87 -16.67
N ALA A 52 -3.31 43.57 -16.61
CA ALA A 52 -4.30 42.52 -16.38
C ALA A 52 -5.02 42.65 -15.02
N LEU A 53 -4.30 43.06 -13.96
CA LEU A 53 -4.87 43.25 -12.63
C LEU A 53 -5.74 44.52 -12.47
N LYS A 54 -5.80 45.41 -13.47
CA LYS A 54 -6.65 46.62 -13.46
C LYS A 54 -7.92 46.51 -14.32
N ALA A 55 -8.10 45.44 -15.10
CA ALA A 55 -9.27 45.22 -15.93
C ALA A 55 -10.51 44.77 -15.12
N LYS A 56 -11.11 45.71 -14.36
CA LYS A 56 -12.27 45.46 -13.49
C LYS A 56 -13.58 45.39 -14.32
N VAL A 57 -13.79 44.29 -15.05
CA VAL A 57 -15.05 44.03 -15.76
C VAL A 57 -16.12 43.57 -14.76
N ILE A 58 -17.00 44.50 -14.38
CA ILE A 58 -18.16 44.23 -13.51
C ILE A 58 -19.34 43.84 -14.41
N TYR A 59 -19.89 42.64 -14.22
CA TYR A 59 -21.26 42.33 -14.62
C TYR A 59 -22.18 42.33 -13.39
N PRO A 60 -23.18 43.24 -13.30
CA PRO A 60 -24.11 43.25 -12.17
C PRO A 60 -25.12 42.11 -12.24
N ILE A 61 -25.45 41.55 -11.08
CA ILE A 61 -26.55 40.61 -10.92
C ILE A 61 -27.90 41.35 -10.98
N ASN A 62 -28.88 40.72 -11.66
CA ASN A 62 -30.32 41.05 -11.69
C ASN A 62 -30.74 42.42 -12.27
N GLN A 63 -31.26 42.42 -13.51
CA GLN A 63 -32.70 42.61 -13.74
C GLN A 63 -33.13 42.32 -15.20
N LYS A 64 -34.31 41.70 -15.31
CA LYS A 64 -35.25 41.60 -16.46
C LYS A 64 -34.85 42.35 -17.75
N PHE A 65 -34.64 41.62 -18.85
CA PHE A 65 -35.31 41.79 -20.17
C PHE A 65 -34.79 40.75 -21.18
N ARG A 66 -35.69 39.98 -21.82
CA ARG A 66 -35.43 39.29 -23.10
C ARG A 66 -35.76 40.26 -24.25
N PRO A 67 -35.12 40.08 -25.42
CA PRO A 67 -35.88 39.68 -26.60
C PRO A 67 -35.27 38.40 -27.19
N LEU A 68 -35.99 37.28 -27.25
CA LEU A 68 -36.93 36.93 -28.32
C LEU A 68 -36.27 36.86 -29.70
N ALA A 69 -35.81 35.65 -30.03
CA ALA A 69 -35.86 35.07 -31.37
C ALA A 69 -36.34 33.61 -31.21
N ASP A 70 -37.04 33.10 -32.23
CA ASP A 70 -37.73 31.80 -32.25
C ASP A 70 -36.84 30.57 -31.97
N GLY A 71 -37.37 29.42 -31.54
CA GLY A 71 -38.78 29.09 -31.30
C GLY A 71 -38.97 27.61 -30.89
N SER A 72 -40.23 27.15 -30.83
CA SER A 72 -40.68 25.82 -30.36
C SER A 72 -40.80 25.63 -28.83
N SER A 73 -41.82 26.28 -28.26
CA SER A 73 -42.40 25.88 -26.98
C SER A 73 -43.29 24.63 -27.15
N ASN A 74 -43.13 23.64 -26.29
CA ASN A 74 -44.20 23.34 -25.32
C ASN A 74 -43.74 22.37 -24.21
N PRO A 75 -43.82 22.78 -22.93
CA PRO A 75 -43.81 21.85 -21.81
C PRO A 75 -45.24 21.32 -21.55
N SER A 76 -45.37 20.04 -21.22
CA SER A 76 -46.58 19.51 -20.57
C SER A 76 -46.27 19.15 -19.12
N LEU A 77 -46.59 20.07 -18.21
CA LEU A 77 -46.72 19.75 -16.79
C LEU A 77 -48.06 19.05 -16.56
N HIS A 78 -48.00 17.76 -16.26
CA HIS A 78 -48.97 17.13 -15.38
C HIS A 78 -48.23 16.47 -14.22
N GLU A 79 -48.05 17.23 -13.14
CA GLU A 79 -48.02 16.61 -11.82
C GLU A 79 -49.36 15.88 -11.64
N ASN A 80 -49.32 14.56 -11.45
CA ASN A 80 -49.87 13.91 -10.27
C ASN A 80 -49.65 12.39 -10.34
N SER A 81 -49.07 11.85 -9.25
CA SER A 81 -49.14 10.46 -8.80
C SER A 81 -49.06 9.34 -9.86
N LYS A 82 -47.86 8.79 -10.08
CA LYS A 82 -47.69 7.38 -10.48
C LYS A 82 -46.63 6.71 -9.61
N GLN A 83 -46.93 5.48 -9.23
CA GLN A 83 -46.24 4.64 -8.26
C GLN A 83 -44.70 4.62 -8.35
N ALA A 84 -44.06 4.46 -7.20
CA ALA A 84 -42.71 3.92 -7.12
C ALA A 84 -42.65 2.59 -7.88
N VAL A 85 -41.68 2.46 -8.79
CA VAL A 85 -41.39 1.19 -9.45
C VAL A 85 -40.73 0.28 -8.41
N LEU A 86 -41.43 -0.79 -8.04
CA LEU A 86 -40.89 -1.85 -7.18
C LEU A 86 -39.74 -2.56 -7.89
N PRO A 87 -38.71 -3.04 -7.16
CA PRO A 87 -37.50 -3.62 -7.76
C PRO A 87 -37.70 -5.00 -8.42
N ASN A 88 -38.93 -5.51 -8.49
CA ASN A 88 -39.29 -6.76 -9.16
C ASN A 88 -40.28 -6.49 -10.30
N GLN A 89 -39.77 -6.09 -11.47
CA GLN A 89 -40.40 -6.43 -12.74
C GLN A 89 -39.50 -7.42 -13.47
N VAL A 90 -40.03 -8.61 -13.72
CA VAL A 90 -39.38 -9.65 -14.53
C VAL A 90 -39.29 -9.11 -15.95
N MET A 91 -38.11 -8.61 -16.32
CA MET A 91 -37.75 -8.40 -17.71
C MET A 91 -37.55 -9.79 -18.31
N GLU A 92 -38.49 -10.27 -19.13
CA GLU A 92 -38.36 -11.56 -19.81
C GLU A 92 -37.08 -11.57 -20.65
N THR A 93 -36.07 -12.29 -20.17
CA THR A 93 -34.82 -12.51 -20.90
C THR A 93 -35.07 -13.55 -21.98
N SER A 94 -35.56 -13.09 -23.13
CA SER A 94 -35.71 -13.91 -24.33
C SER A 94 -34.38 -14.57 -24.71
N THR A 95 -34.29 -15.86 -24.43
CA THR A 95 -33.15 -16.71 -24.78
C THR A 95 -33.22 -17.06 -26.26
N SER A 96 -32.53 -16.30 -27.11
CA SER A 96 -32.39 -16.66 -28.53
C SER A 96 -30.98 -16.37 -29.05
N GLY A 97 -30.11 -17.38 -28.97
CA GLY A 97 -28.91 -17.42 -29.78
C GLY A 97 -29.28 -17.76 -31.22
N SER A 98 -29.13 -16.80 -32.14
CA SER A 98 -29.01 -17.06 -33.57
C SER A 98 -28.41 -15.83 -34.26
N LEU A 99 -27.17 -15.95 -34.72
CA LEU A 99 -26.56 -15.03 -35.67
C LEU A 99 -26.28 -15.78 -36.97
N GLY A 100 -27.33 -15.88 -37.78
CA GLY A 100 -27.27 -16.38 -39.14
C GLY A 100 -28.22 -15.59 -40.03
N SER A 101 -27.72 -14.55 -40.69
CA SER A 101 -27.99 -14.18 -42.10
C SER A 101 -27.68 -12.71 -42.35
N LEU A 102 -26.75 -12.45 -43.26
CA LEU A 102 -26.56 -11.16 -43.91
C LEU A 102 -27.46 -11.09 -45.15
N SER A 103 -28.31 -10.07 -45.25
CA SER A 103 -28.94 -9.69 -46.51
C SER A 103 -29.18 -8.18 -46.57
N GLN A 104 -29.00 -7.61 -47.76
CA GLN A 104 -28.97 -6.17 -48.00
C GLN A 104 -30.36 -5.60 -48.31
N GLY A 105 -30.56 -4.33 -47.93
CA GLY A 105 -31.35 -3.34 -48.68
C GLY A 105 -32.87 -3.47 -48.65
N ASP A 106 -33.53 -2.50 -48.00
CA ASP A 106 -33.95 -1.32 -48.77
C ASP A 106 -34.30 -0.13 -47.87
N LYS A 107 -34.46 1.05 -48.48
CA LYS A 107 -34.83 2.30 -47.80
C LYS A 107 -36.35 2.46 -47.74
N GLU A 108 -36.88 3.01 -46.64
CA GLU A 108 -37.55 4.33 -46.63
C GLU A 108 -38.04 4.70 -45.22
N ASP A 109 -38.29 6.00 -45.02
CA ASP A 109 -38.44 6.63 -43.71
C ASP A 109 -39.80 6.35 -43.04
N CYS A 110 -39.78 5.99 -41.75
CA CYS A 110 -40.86 6.30 -40.81
C CYS A 110 -40.32 6.45 -39.39
N SER A 111 -40.42 7.67 -38.85
CA SER A 111 -39.96 8.01 -37.50
C SER A 111 -40.66 7.18 -36.42
N SER A 112 -39.89 6.41 -35.66
CA SER A 112 -40.30 5.86 -34.37
C SER A 112 -39.09 5.82 -33.44
N SER A 113 -39.05 6.78 -32.50
CA SER A 113 -37.96 6.94 -31.53
C SER A 113 -38.00 5.86 -30.45
N THR A 114 -37.71 4.62 -30.82
CA THR A 114 -37.33 3.56 -29.89
C THR A 114 -35.81 3.48 -29.84
N THR A 115 -35.19 4.46 -29.17
CA THR A 115 -33.75 4.40 -28.88
C THR A 115 -33.51 3.33 -27.84
N ILE A 116 -33.35 2.09 -28.30
CA ILE A 116 -32.79 1.00 -27.51
C ILE A 116 -31.33 1.40 -27.22
N HIS A 117 -31.14 2.14 -26.13
CA HIS A 117 -29.83 2.57 -25.68
C HIS A 117 -29.04 1.33 -25.24
N SER A 118 -28.00 1.04 -26.02
CA SER A 118 -27.03 -0.02 -25.86
C SER A 118 -26.72 -0.35 -24.39
N THR A 119 -26.72 -1.64 -24.06
CA THR A 119 -26.26 -2.20 -22.78
C THR A 119 -24.72 -2.13 -22.60
N THR A 120 -24.04 -1.40 -23.49
CA THR A 120 -22.59 -1.29 -23.66
C THR A 120 -22.01 0.08 -23.28
N SER A 121 -22.76 0.93 -22.57
CA SER A 121 -22.18 2.13 -21.94
C SER A 121 -21.43 1.74 -20.65
N ASP A 122 -20.09 1.77 -20.65
CA ASP A 122 -19.27 1.47 -19.48
C ASP A 122 -19.58 2.38 -18.27
N ASP A 123 -19.95 3.64 -18.51
CA ASP A 123 -20.38 4.62 -17.48
C ASP A 123 -21.49 4.12 -16.53
N ARG A 124 -22.27 3.10 -16.93
CA ARG A 124 -23.33 2.52 -16.08
C ARG A 124 -22.89 1.27 -15.29
N PHE A 125 -21.65 0.80 -15.42
CA PHE A 125 -21.15 -0.35 -14.68
C PHE A 125 -20.83 -0.01 -13.21
N GLN A 126 -20.16 1.13 -12.96
CA GLN A 126 -19.81 1.58 -11.60
C GLN A 126 -21.05 1.82 -10.72
N ALA A 127 -22.10 2.38 -11.33
CA ALA A 127 -23.42 2.60 -10.73
C ALA A 127 -24.35 1.37 -10.70
N ARG A 128 -23.92 0.19 -11.21
CA ARG A 128 -24.74 -1.03 -11.15
C ARG A 128 -24.75 -1.57 -9.72
N ALA A 129 -25.96 -1.84 -9.22
CA ALA A 129 -26.15 -2.47 -7.92
C ALA A 129 -26.05 -4.01 -8.04
N PHE A 130 -25.32 -4.63 -7.13
CA PHE A 130 -25.16 -6.09 -7.01
C PHE A 130 -25.43 -6.57 -5.57
N HIS A 131 -25.74 -7.85 -5.38
CA HIS A 131 -26.19 -8.37 -4.09
C HIS A 131 -25.12 -8.23 -2.98
N LYS A 132 -25.55 -7.80 -1.79
CA LYS A 132 -24.68 -7.59 -0.62
C LYS A 132 -24.60 -8.85 0.23
N VAL A 133 -23.61 -9.69 -0.07
CA VAL A 133 -23.30 -10.89 0.73
C VAL A 133 -22.56 -10.57 2.03
N THR A 134 -22.77 -11.40 3.04
CA THR A 134 -22.09 -11.32 4.35
C THR A 134 -21.04 -12.41 4.57
N SER A 135 -21.10 -13.51 3.80
CA SER A 135 -20.21 -14.66 3.87
C SER A 135 -20.14 -15.41 2.54
N PHE A 136 -19.10 -16.23 2.34
CA PHE A 136 -18.91 -17.02 1.10
C PHE A 136 -20.06 -17.99 0.77
N PRO A 137 -20.65 -18.75 1.73
CA PRO A 137 -21.73 -19.69 1.42
C PRO A 137 -22.95 -19.04 0.73
N GLU A 138 -23.25 -17.77 1.00
CA GLU A 138 -24.32 -17.01 0.34
C GLU A 138 -24.06 -16.85 -1.17
N VAL A 139 -22.80 -16.63 -1.55
CA VAL A 139 -22.34 -16.39 -2.93
C VAL A 139 -22.65 -17.58 -3.85
N LEU A 140 -22.66 -18.81 -3.32
CA LEU A 140 -22.98 -20.02 -4.07
C LEU A 140 -24.40 -19.98 -4.68
N THR A 141 -25.31 -19.21 -4.06
CA THR A 141 -26.71 -19.03 -4.50
C THR A 141 -26.93 -17.83 -5.43
N CYS A 142 -25.90 -17.03 -5.69
CA CYS A 142 -25.99 -15.86 -6.57
C CYS A 142 -26.01 -16.23 -8.07
N GLU A 143 -26.49 -15.29 -8.89
CA GLU A 143 -26.38 -15.35 -10.35
C GLU A 143 -24.97 -14.99 -10.83
N SER A 144 -24.50 -15.66 -11.88
CA SER A 144 -23.09 -15.69 -12.32
C SER A 144 -22.48 -14.31 -12.62
N PHE A 145 -23.25 -13.35 -13.13
CA PHE A 145 -22.72 -12.05 -13.57
C PHE A 145 -22.11 -11.23 -12.43
N ASP A 146 -22.70 -11.29 -11.24
CA ASP A 146 -22.33 -10.44 -10.10
C ASP A 146 -21.43 -11.17 -9.07
N VAL A 147 -21.09 -12.45 -9.28
CA VAL A 147 -20.33 -13.25 -8.30
C VAL A 147 -18.93 -12.69 -8.04
N LYS A 148 -18.18 -12.29 -9.07
CA LYS A 148 -16.83 -11.71 -8.88
C LYS A 148 -16.87 -10.45 -8.01
N LEU A 149 -17.94 -9.65 -8.13
CA LEU A 149 -18.14 -8.46 -7.29
C LEU A 149 -18.48 -8.85 -5.84
N CYS A 150 -19.33 -9.86 -5.65
CA CYS A 150 -19.66 -10.42 -4.33
C CYS A 150 -18.40 -10.92 -3.60
N LEU A 151 -17.58 -11.75 -4.26
CA LEU A 151 -16.33 -12.28 -3.70
C LEU A 151 -15.34 -11.18 -3.32
N CYS A 152 -15.09 -10.22 -4.21
CA CYS A 152 -14.21 -9.08 -3.90
C CYS A 152 -14.74 -8.24 -2.72
N SER A 153 -16.06 -8.07 -2.58
CA SER A 153 -16.65 -7.34 -1.45
C SER A 153 -16.46 -8.05 -0.10
N LEU A 154 -16.44 -9.39 -0.08
CA LEU A 154 -16.09 -10.16 1.12
C LEU A 154 -14.62 -9.96 1.50
N ILE A 155 -13.71 -9.99 0.51
CA ILE A 155 -12.28 -9.75 0.73
C ILE A 155 -12.00 -8.35 1.29
N LEU A 156 -12.65 -7.31 0.76
CA LEU A 156 -12.53 -5.95 1.33
C LEU A 156 -12.98 -5.90 2.80
N LYS A 157 -14.09 -6.58 3.13
CA LYS A 157 -14.58 -6.72 4.51
C LYS A 157 -13.58 -7.49 5.39
N ASP A 158 -12.97 -8.56 4.90
CA ASP A 158 -11.97 -9.34 5.64
C ASP A 158 -10.72 -8.52 5.95
N LEU A 159 -10.24 -7.71 4.99
CA LEU A 159 -9.14 -6.76 5.19
C LEU A 159 -9.47 -5.69 6.24
N MET A 160 -10.73 -5.19 6.28
CA MET A 160 -11.19 -4.26 7.32
C MET A 160 -11.29 -4.92 8.71
N VAL A 161 -11.70 -6.19 8.77
CA VAL A 161 -11.73 -6.98 10.02
C VAL A 161 -10.30 -7.22 10.53
N LEU A 162 -9.36 -7.56 9.63
CA LEU A 162 -7.94 -7.74 9.95
C LEU A 162 -7.32 -6.48 10.58
N ASP A 163 -7.45 -5.30 9.95
CA ASP A 163 -6.92 -4.07 10.56
C ASP A 163 -7.59 -3.73 11.90
N THR A 164 -8.90 -3.95 12.01
CA THR A 164 -9.63 -3.73 13.26
C THR A 164 -9.14 -4.65 14.38
N ALA A 165 -8.80 -5.91 14.07
CA ALA A 165 -8.21 -6.85 15.02
C ALA A 165 -6.78 -6.43 15.42
N LEU A 166 -5.93 -6.08 14.45
CA LEU A 166 -4.54 -5.65 14.69
C LEU A 166 -4.47 -4.32 15.47
N ARG A 167 -5.39 -3.38 15.23
CA ARG A 167 -5.52 -2.17 16.06
C ARG A 167 -5.91 -2.51 17.48
N LYS A 168 -6.88 -3.41 17.70
CA LYS A 168 -7.27 -3.86 19.05
C LYS A 168 -6.13 -4.57 19.77
N GLU A 169 -5.35 -5.41 19.08
CA GLU A 169 -4.11 -6.00 19.60
C GLU A 169 -3.10 -4.92 20.02
N LYS A 170 -2.87 -3.89 19.19
CA LYS A 170 -1.98 -2.76 19.52
C LYS A 170 -2.40 -2.04 20.80
N HIS A 171 -3.70 -1.79 20.99
CA HIS A 171 -4.23 -1.16 22.20
C HIS A 171 -3.98 -2.03 23.45
N VAL A 172 -4.38 -3.31 23.41
CA VAL A 172 -4.19 -4.25 24.54
C VAL A 172 -2.71 -4.42 24.88
N THR A 173 -1.86 -4.53 23.86
CA THR A 173 -0.42 -4.68 24.03
C THR A 173 0.20 -3.42 24.64
N CYS A 174 -0.16 -2.22 24.19
CA CYS A 174 0.30 -0.95 24.76
C CYS A 174 -0.02 -0.87 26.26
N VAL A 175 -1.27 -1.13 26.65
CA VAL A 175 -1.72 -1.14 28.05
C VAL A 175 -0.96 -2.18 28.88
N GLN A 176 -0.79 -3.40 28.37
CA GLN A 176 -0.10 -4.47 29.12
C GLN A 176 1.41 -4.20 29.26
N VAL A 177 2.05 -3.60 28.26
CA VAL A 177 3.46 -3.16 28.35
C VAL A 177 3.61 -2.02 29.37
N LEU A 178 2.74 -1.02 29.35
CA LEU A 178 2.67 0.04 30.38
C LEU A 178 2.50 -0.57 31.79
N LYS A 179 1.60 -1.55 31.94
CA LYS A 179 1.34 -2.26 33.20
C LYS A 179 2.55 -3.03 33.71
N ILE A 180 3.30 -3.71 32.84
CA ILE A 180 4.56 -4.40 33.23
C ILE A 180 5.57 -3.36 33.74
N PHE A 181 5.81 -2.28 32.99
CA PHE A 181 6.73 -1.21 33.42
C PHE A 181 6.29 -0.58 34.74
N PHE A 182 5.03 -0.21 34.91
CA PHE A 182 4.55 0.38 36.16
C PHE A 182 4.59 -0.61 37.34
N THR A 183 4.40 -1.91 37.12
CA THR A 183 4.52 -2.95 38.18
C THR A 183 5.95 -2.98 38.74
N ASP A 184 6.93 -2.81 37.86
CA ASP A 184 8.35 -2.69 38.21
C ASP A 184 8.65 -1.46 39.10
N PHE A 185 7.88 -0.36 38.95
CA PHE A 185 7.97 0.85 39.80
C PHE A 185 7.19 0.70 41.11
N TYR A 186 6.07 -0.02 41.11
CA TYR A 186 5.31 -0.38 42.30
C TYR A 186 6.13 -1.29 43.23
N GLN A 187 6.75 -2.35 42.71
CA GLN A 187 7.64 -3.25 43.46
C GLN A 187 8.82 -2.49 44.10
N LYS A 188 9.31 -1.43 43.43
CA LYS A 188 10.35 -0.51 43.94
C LYS A 188 9.82 0.55 44.93
N LYS A 189 8.57 0.41 45.41
CA LYS A 189 7.86 1.27 46.39
C LYS A 189 7.80 2.76 46.06
N LYS A 190 7.82 3.13 44.77
CA LYS A 190 7.83 4.55 44.33
C LYS A 190 6.44 5.15 44.08
N ILE A 191 5.42 4.32 43.97
CA ILE A 191 4.04 4.68 43.61
C ILE A 191 3.10 3.90 44.56
N THR A 192 2.01 4.52 45.00
CA THR A 192 0.97 3.84 45.80
C THR A 192 0.10 2.94 44.93
N ASP A 193 -0.39 1.83 45.49
CA ASP A 193 -1.26 0.87 44.79
C ASP A 193 -2.50 1.53 44.16
N ASP A 194 -3.12 2.46 44.89
CA ASP A 194 -4.26 3.24 44.44
C ASP A 194 -3.94 4.14 43.22
N LEU A 195 -2.79 4.82 43.24
CA LEU A 195 -2.35 5.66 42.12
C LEU A 195 -1.97 4.82 40.89
N PHE A 196 -1.32 3.67 41.10
CA PHE A 196 -1.00 2.70 40.05
C PHE A 196 -2.28 2.19 39.34
N LYS A 197 -3.28 1.75 40.11
CA LYS A 197 -4.57 1.29 39.58
C LYS A 197 -5.32 2.42 38.87
N LYS A 198 -5.33 3.62 39.44
CA LYS A 198 -5.99 4.80 38.85
C LYS A 198 -5.39 5.18 37.49
N ILE A 199 -4.06 5.22 37.36
CA ILE A 199 -3.40 5.58 36.10
C ILE A 199 -3.69 4.53 35.02
N LEU A 200 -3.63 3.23 35.33
CA LEU A 200 -3.95 2.17 34.37
C LEU A 200 -5.41 2.21 33.94
N LEU A 201 -6.35 2.38 34.87
CA LEU A 201 -7.78 2.46 34.56
C LEU A 201 -8.11 3.67 33.66
N ILE A 202 -7.45 4.81 33.86
CA ILE A 202 -7.58 5.97 32.97
C ILE A 202 -7.10 5.61 31.56
N GLN A 203 -5.94 4.98 31.41
CA GLN A 203 -5.43 4.59 30.08
C GLN A 203 -6.28 3.53 29.38
N GLU A 204 -6.78 2.54 30.12
CA GLU A 204 -7.73 1.54 29.61
C GLU A 204 -9.00 2.22 29.07
N ASN A 205 -9.61 3.13 29.85
CA ASN A 205 -10.81 3.87 29.44
C ASN A 205 -10.55 4.80 28.25
N ASP A 206 -9.47 5.57 28.26
CA ASP A 206 -9.15 6.55 27.20
C ASP A 206 -8.90 5.86 25.85
N PHE A 207 -8.23 4.69 25.83
CA PHE A 207 -8.07 3.90 24.61
C PHE A 207 -9.38 3.24 24.16
N GLU A 208 -10.25 2.83 25.09
CA GLU A 208 -11.58 2.30 24.75
C GLU A 208 -12.49 3.39 24.16
N GLU A 209 -12.47 4.61 24.71
CA GLU A 209 -13.20 5.77 24.18
C GLU A 209 -12.70 6.15 22.78
N LEU A 210 -11.38 6.14 22.55
CA LEU A 210 -10.79 6.43 21.25
C LEU A 210 -11.21 5.40 20.19
N GLN A 211 -11.23 4.10 20.55
CA GLN A 211 -11.73 3.04 19.68
C GLN A 211 -13.24 3.17 19.42
N LYS A 212 -14.06 3.50 20.45
CA LYS A 212 -15.50 3.78 20.29
C LYS A 212 -15.78 4.97 19.37
N HIS A 213 -14.98 6.03 19.48
CA HIS A 213 -15.11 7.22 18.63
C HIS A 213 -14.81 6.88 17.16
N LEU A 214 -13.77 6.10 16.88
CA LEU A 214 -13.53 5.58 15.52
C LEU A 214 -14.68 4.68 15.04
N ASP A 215 -15.10 3.69 15.84
CA ASP A 215 -16.19 2.78 15.46
C ASP A 215 -17.50 3.55 15.18
N SER A 216 -17.79 4.62 15.93
CA SER A 216 -18.94 5.50 15.68
C SER A 216 -18.83 6.30 14.38
N ARG A 217 -17.63 6.76 14.01
CA ARG A 217 -17.39 7.45 12.73
C ARG A 217 -17.59 6.49 11.56
N LEU A 218 -17.05 5.27 11.67
CA LEU A 218 -17.22 4.22 10.67
C LEU A 218 -18.70 3.81 10.51
N GLN A 219 -19.45 3.68 11.59
CA GLN A 219 -20.89 3.41 11.53
C GLN A 219 -21.68 4.55 10.90
N ASN A 220 -21.34 5.81 11.18
CA ASN A 220 -21.98 6.97 10.51
C ASN A 220 -21.72 6.96 9.00
N THR A 221 -20.54 6.54 8.56
CA THR A 221 -20.22 6.31 7.15
C THR A 221 -21.05 5.16 6.54
N GLU A 222 -21.24 4.05 7.25
CA GLU A 222 -22.14 2.98 6.78
C GLU A 222 -23.60 3.44 6.65
N MET A 223 -24.06 4.31 7.55
CA MET A 223 -25.43 4.87 7.58
C MET A 223 -25.66 6.01 6.58
N SER A 224 -24.61 6.50 5.91
CA SER A 224 -24.68 7.49 4.82
C SER A 224 -25.10 6.86 3.47
N GLY A 225 -24.87 5.55 3.31
CA GLY A 225 -25.40 4.79 2.17
C GLY A 225 -26.90 4.52 2.31
N ALA A 226 -27.57 4.22 1.18
CA ALA A 226 -29.01 3.93 1.16
C ALA A 226 -29.36 2.81 2.18
N HIS A 227 -30.30 3.10 3.08
CA HIS A 227 -30.63 2.23 4.22
C HIS A 227 -30.93 0.79 3.79
N ASN A 228 -30.21 -0.16 4.41
CA ASN A 228 -30.54 -1.59 4.42
C ASN A 228 -30.87 -2.18 3.05
N SER A 229 -30.27 -1.66 1.97
CA SER A 229 -30.42 -2.27 0.66
C SER A 229 -29.75 -3.64 0.65
N GLU A 230 -30.49 -4.62 0.14
CA GLU A 230 -30.01 -5.97 -0.20
C GLU A 230 -28.91 -5.93 -1.30
N TYR A 231 -28.71 -4.76 -1.91
CA TYR A 231 -27.74 -4.49 -2.96
C TYR A 231 -26.78 -3.35 -2.57
N GLN A 232 -25.61 -3.33 -3.20
CA GLN A 232 -24.56 -2.30 -3.06
C GLN A 232 -23.94 -1.99 -4.43
N THR A 233 -23.34 -0.82 -4.62
CA THR A 233 -22.64 -0.46 -5.86
C THR A 233 -21.12 -0.53 -5.70
N LEU A 234 -20.38 -0.52 -6.82
CA LEU A 234 -18.92 -0.44 -6.79
C LEU A 234 -18.44 0.91 -6.24
N ASP A 235 -19.09 2.01 -6.65
CA ASP A 235 -18.82 3.36 -6.15
C ASP A 235 -18.96 3.47 -4.64
N ASP A 236 -19.93 2.77 -4.04
CA ASP A 236 -20.12 2.74 -2.59
C ASP A 236 -19.00 2.01 -1.86
N LEU A 237 -18.41 0.97 -2.46
CA LEU A 237 -17.28 0.25 -1.89
C LEU A 237 -15.97 1.03 -2.02
N GLU A 238 -15.71 1.64 -3.19
CA GLU A 238 -14.56 2.53 -3.38
C GLU A 238 -14.57 3.71 -2.41
N ARG A 239 -15.76 4.31 -2.21
CA ARG A 239 -15.94 5.42 -1.27
C ARG A 239 -15.73 4.98 0.17
N LYS A 240 -16.38 3.89 0.62
CA LYS A 240 -16.25 3.38 2.00
C LYS A 240 -14.83 2.99 2.34
N GLU A 241 -14.10 2.38 1.42
CA GLU A 241 -12.72 1.96 1.66
C GLU A 241 -11.75 3.16 1.71
N ARG A 242 -11.99 4.21 0.88
CA ARG A 242 -11.29 5.51 0.99
C ARG A 242 -11.59 6.19 2.32
N GLU A 243 -12.86 6.37 2.67
CA GLU A 243 -13.30 7.01 3.93
C GLU A 243 -12.79 6.24 5.16
N TYR A 244 -12.75 4.90 5.11
CA TYR A 244 -12.10 4.07 6.13
C TYR A 244 -10.59 4.39 6.24
N SER A 245 -9.90 4.59 5.12
CA SER A 245 -8.48 4.97 5.09
C SER A 245 -8.22 6.27 5.84
N GLU A 246 -9.00 7.30 5.50
CA GLU A 246 -8.91 8.65 6.07
C GLU A 246 -9.18 8.60 7.59
N HIS A 247 -10.31 8.01 8.01
CA HIS A 247 -10.67 7.91 9.43
C HIS A 247 -9.65 7.12 10.27
N VAL A 248 -9.00 6.10 9.69
CA VAL A 248 -7.96 5.34 10.39
C VAL A 248 -6.67 6.15 10.53
N ILE A 249 -6.26 6.93 9.51
CA ILE A 249 -5.08 7.82 9.59
C ILE A 249 -5.31 8.91 10.66
N ASP A 250 -6.47 9.57 10.65
CA ASP A 250 -6.87 10.52 11.70
C ASP A 250 -6.78 9.90 13.11
N ASN A 251 -7.25 8.66 13.24
CA ASN A 251 -7.24 7.96 14.51
C ASN A 251 -5.83 7.58 14.98
N MET A 252 -4.86 7.43 14.08
CA MET A 252 -3.45 7.24 14.47
C MET A 252 -2.91 8.45 15.21
N GLU A 253 -3.23 9.68 14.76
CA GLU A 253 -2.82 10.89 15.47
C GLU A 253 -3.39 10.93 16.89
N ALA A 254 -4.69 10.63 17.02
CA ALA A 254 -5.36 10.59 18.31
C ALA A 254 -4.70 9.57 19.27
N PHE A 255 -4.31 8.39 18.78
CA PHE A 255 -3.63 7.35 19.56
C PHE A 255 -2.26 7.83 20.09
N TRP A 256 -1.48 8.53 19.26
CA TRP A 256 -0.19 9.06 19.68
C TRP A 256 -0.31 10.24 20.65
N LYS A 257 -1.24 11.17 20.39
CA LYS A 257 -1.61 12.23 21.34
C LYS A 257 -2.04 11.66 22.69
N GLN A 258 -2.75 10.54 22.71
CA GLN A 258 -3.14 9.87 23.95
C GLN A 258 -1.94 9.24 24.68
N THR A 259 -1.00 8.64 23.94
CA THR A 259 0.25 8.09 24.51
C THR A 259 1.12 9.19 25.13
N ASP A 260 1.22 10.36 24.50
CA ASP A 260 1.94 11.52 25.06
C ASP A 260 1.21 12.18 26.24
N LYS A 261 -0.14 12.20 26.25
CA LYS A 261 -0.92 12.59 27.43
C LYS A 261 -0.69 11.65 28.62
N ALA A 262 -0.57 10.35 28.37
CA ALA A 262 -0.28 9.35 29.40
C ALA A 262 1.06 9.64 30.10
N GLN A 263 2.09 9.99 29.32
CA GLN A 263 3.39 10.45 29.82
C GLN A 263 3.25 11.69 30.72
N GLN A 264 2.50 12.70 30.26
CA GLN A 264 2.30 13.94 31.02
C GLN A 264 1.53 13.69 32.32
N ALA A 265 0.43 12.94 32.28
CA ALA A 265 -0.34 12.56 33.47
C ALA A 265 0.50 11.77 34.49
N PHE A 266 1.42 10.91 34.02
CA PHE A 266 2.37 10.21 34.89
C PHE A 266 3.39 11.16 35.53
N LEU A 267 3.94 12.12 34.78
CA LEU A 267 4.83 13.16 35.29
C LEU A 267 4.17 14.02 36.37
N ASP A 268 2.93 14.44 36.14
CA ASP A 268 2.21 15.36 37.04
C ASP A 268 1.71 14.68 38.33
N GLN A 269 1.33 13.40 38.25
CA GLN A 269 0.72 12.68 39.38
C GLN A 269 1.72 11.84 40.19
N SER A 270 2.86 11.44 39.62
CA SER A 270 3.87 10.64 40.32
C SER A 270 4.97 11.53 40.92
N LYS A 271 5.51 11.15 42.07
CA LYS A 271 6.75 11.77 42.62
C LYS A 271 8.02 11.31 41.87
N CYS A 272 7.89 10.98 40.59
CA CYS A 272 8.99 10.46 39.78
C CYS A 272 9.84 11.61 39.24
N SER A 273 11.16 11.48 39.32
CA SER A 273 12.08 12.43 38.69
C SER A 273 11.91 12.39 37.16
N SER A 274 11.78 13.54 36.50
CA SER A 274 11.60 13.68 35.04
C SER A 274 12.44 12.69 34.21
N ALA A 275 13.76 12.64 34.43
CA ALA A 275 14.68 11.71 33.74
C ALA A 275 14.28 10.22 33.80
N LYS A 276 13.62 9.77 34.87
CA LYS A 276 13.11 8.39 34.98
C LYS A 276 11.82 8.19 34.18
N ALA A 277 10.93 9.18 34.14
CA ALA A 277 9.73 9.12 33.30
C ALA A 277 10.09 9.15 31.81
N THR A 278 11.02 10.02 31.40
CA THR A 278 11.56 10.05 30.03
C THR A 278 12.15 8.71 29.64
N LYS A 279 12.91 8.05 30.54
CA LYS A 279 13.43 6.71 30.28
C LYS A 279 12.33 5.65 30.08
N ILE A 280 11.31 5.60 30.94
CA ILE A 280 10.18 4.66 30.76
C ILE A 280 9.53 4.85 29.39
N MET A 281 9.35 6.09 28.96
CA MET A 281 8.69 6.41 27.69
C MET A 281 9.56 6.09 26.47
N MET A 282 10.88 6.22 26.58
CA MET A 282 11.82 5.73 25.56
C MET A 282 11.77 4.19 25.47
N ASP A 283 11.86 3.50 26.63
CA ASP A 283 11.77 2.04 26.70
C ASP A 283 10.42 1.55 26.13
N LEU A 284 9.30 2.23 26.42
CA LEU A 284 7.97 1.97 25.83
C LEU A 284 7.95 2.20 24.32
N THR A 285 8.49 3.32 23.84
CA THR A 285 8.54 3.63 22.40
C THR A 285 9.30 2.55 21.64
N GLU A 286 10.43 2.10 22.16
CA GLU A 286 11.20 0.98 21.60
C GLU A 286 10.38 -0.32 21.52
N LYS A 287 9.66 -0.69 22.59
CA LYS A 287 8.83 -1.90 22.57
C LYS A 287 7.63 -1.76 21.64
N MET A 288 7.03 -0.57 21.52
CA MET A 288 5.98 -0.32 20.55
C MET A 288 6.47 -0.35 19.09
N VAL A 289 7.75 -0.04 18.81
CA VAL A 289 8.35 -0.27 17.48
C VAL A 289 8.43 -1.75 17.16
N ALA A 290 8.80 -2.59 18.13
CA ALA A 290 8.80 -4.04 17.95
C ALA A 290 7.38 -4.59 17.73
N VAL A 291 6.39 -4.09 18.48
CA VAL A 291 4.97 -4.43 18.29
C VAL A 291 4.48 -4.04 16.89
N GLU A 292 4.72 -2.81 16.42
CA GLU A 292 4.28 -2.39 15.08
C GLU A 292 4.98 -3.19 13.96
N SER A 293 6.19 -3.70 14.23
CA SER A 293 6.90 -4.60 13.30
C SER A 293 6.19 -5.96 13.21
N LEU A 294 5.89 -6.59 14.35
CA LEU A 294 5.12 -7.86 14.40
C LEU A 294 3.72 -7.71 13.78
N LEU A 295 3.02 -6.61 14.07
CA LEU A 295 1.71 -6.33 13.47
C LEU A 295 1.79 -6.12 11.95
N SER A 296 2.90 -5.58 11.44
CA SER A 296 3.14 -5.42 10.00
C SER A 296 3.44 -6.78 9.34
N GLU A 297 4.24 -7.63 9.98
CA GLU A 297 4.53 -9.00 9.51
C GLU A 297 3.26 -9.86 9.48
N THR A 298 2.46 -9.81 10.55
CA THR A 298 1.14 -10.46 10.63
C THR A 298 0.20 -9.96 9.52
N GLN A 299 0.12 -8.65 9.32
CA GLN A 299 -0.77 -8.08 8.30
C GLN A 299 -0.34 -8.46 6.89
N ASP A 300 0.96 -8.42 6.61
CA ASP A 300 1.52 -8.78 5.31
C ASP A 300 1.28 -10.28 5.03
N LEU A 301 1.41 -11.16 6.03
CA LEU A 301 1.06 -12.59 5.92
C LEU A 301 -0.44 -12.81 5.69
N GLN A 302 -1.29 -12.30 6.59
CA GLN A 302 -2.74 -12.53 6.53
C GLN A 302 -3.40 -11.89 5.30
N ALA A 303 -2.83 -10.81 4.75
CA ALA A 303 -3.29 -10.26 3.47
C ALA A 303 -2.95 -11.18 2.27
N MET A 304 -1.88 -11.98 2.36
CA MET A 304 -1.58 -13.03 1.36
C MET A 304 -2.57 -14.18 1.49
N ASP A 305 -2.84 -14.65 2.71
CA ASP A 305 -3.78 -15.74 2.99
C ASP A 305 -5.20 -15.37 2.49
N ILE A 306 -5.67 -14.16 2.81
CA ILE A 306 -6.95 -13.60 2.33
C ILE A 306 -7.03 -13.62 0.79
N GLN A 307 -5.95 -13.28 0.08
CA GLN A 307 -5.94 -13.34 -1.39
C GLN A 307 -5.94 -14.80 -1.90
N GLU A 308 -5.21 -15.71 -1.25
CA GLU A 308 -5.23 -17.14 -1.60
C GLU A 308 -6.65 -17.72 -1.44
N ARG A 309 -7.37 -17.34 -0.39
CA ARG A 309 -8.79 -17.67 -0.19
C ARG A 309 -9.69 -17.13 -1.30
N LEU A 310 -9.46 -15.93 -1.82
CA LEU A 310 -10.20 -15.41 -2.99
C LEU A 310 -10.07 -16.34 -4.20
N PHE A 311 -8.84 -16.76 -4.53
CA PHE A 311 -8.62 -17.67 -5.66
C PHE A 311 -9.29 -19.05 -5.42
N SER A 312 -9.26 -19.57 -4.20
CA SER A 312 -9.96 -20.80 -3.82
C SER A 312 -11.49 -20.67 -3.90
N TRP A 313 -12.05 -19.55 -3.46
CA TRP A 313 -13.48 -19.24 -3.59
C TRP A 313 -13.91 -19.13 -5.06
N GLU A 314 -13.14 -18.46 -5.91
CA GLU A 314 -13.42 -18.37 -7.35
C GLU A 314 -13.40 -19.75 -8.03
N LEU A 315 -12.49 -20.64 -7.63
CA LEU A 315 -12.44 -22.03 -8.09
C LEU A 315 -13.70 -22.82 -7.69
N MET A 316 -14.12 -22.72 -6.42
CA MET A 316 -15.33 -23.38 -5.92
C MET A 316 -16.60 -22.85 -6.58
N VAL A 317 -16.72 -21.53 -6.77
CA VAL A 317 -17.83 -20.92 -7.52
C VAL A 317 -17.87 -21.44 -8.95
N LYS A 318 -16.76 -21.40 -9.71
CA LYS A 318 -16.76 -21.86 -11.11
C LYS A 318 -17.07 -23.36 -11.19
N MET A 319 -16.72 -24.16 -10.18
CA MET A 319 -17.11 -25.57 -10.08
C MET A 319 -18.63 -25.73 -9.94
N ILE A 320 -19.28 -25.01 -9.01
CA ILE A 320 -20.75 -25.01 -8.85
C ILE A 320 -21.46 -24.46 -10.11
N ASP A 321 -20.96 -23.37 -10.70
CA ASP A 321 -21.53 -22.81 -11.92
C ASP A 321 -21.37 -23.77 -13.12
N SER A 322 -20.31 -24.59 -13.15
CA SER A 322 -20.20 -25.66 -14.13
C SER A 322 -21.32 -26.70 -13.95
N MET A 323 -21.65 -27.09 -12.70
CA MET A 323 -22.74 -28.03 -12.40
C MET A 323 -24.12 -27.47 -12.77
N LYS A 324 -24.37 -26.18 -12.53
CA LYS A 324 -25.60 -25.48 -12.98
C LYS A 324 -25.83 -25.64 -14.49
N SER A 325 -24.77 -25.79 -15.29
CA SER A 325 -24.86 -25.94 -16.75
C SER A 325 -25.15 -27.37 -17.26
N TYR A 326 -25.18 -28.40 -16.39
CA TYR A 326 -25.28 -29.79 -16.85
C TYR A 326 -26.63 -30.11 -17.51
N ILE A 327 -27.75 -29.91 -16.79
CA ILE A 327 -29.10 -30.18 -17.31
C ILE A 327 -29.42 -29.36 -18.58
N PRO A 328 -29.15 -28.04 -18.66
CA PRO A 328 -29.39 -27.26 -19.87
C PRO A 328 -28.67 -27.78 -21.12
N GLU A 329 -27.43 -28.27 -20.99
CA GLU A 329 -26.69 -28.80 -22.13
C GLU A 329 -27.10 -30.25 -22.47
N GLU A 330 -27.39 -31.08 -21.47
CA GLU A 330 -27.93 -32.43 -21.68
C GLU A 330 -29.30 -32.39 -22.39
N CYS A 331 -30.18 -31.46 -22.02
CA CYS A 331 -31.44 -31.20 -22.72
C CYS A 331 -31.21 -30.96 -24.22
N LYS A 332 -30.26 -30.08 -24.57
CA LYS A 332 -29.91 -29.78 -25.98
C LYS A 332 -29.39 -31.04 -26.70
N CYS A 333 -28.50 -31.80 -26.08
CA CYS A 333 -27.98 -33.05 -26.64
C CYS A 333 -29.10 -34.05 -26.93
N LYS A 334 -29.97 -34.32 -25.94
CA LYS A 334 -31.10 -35.26 -26.07
C LYS A 334 -32.08 -34.81 -27.17
N LEU A 335 -32.50 -33.54 -27.17
CA LEU A 335 -33.43 -32.97 -28.15
C LEU A 335 -32.88 -32.99 -29.59
N ASN A 336 -31.60 -32.66 -29.77
CA ASN A 336 -30.96 -32.65 -31.09
C ASN A 336 -30.97 -34.05 -31.74
N ILE A 337 -30.69 -35.10 -30.97
CA ILE A 337 -30.71 -36.49 -31.48
C ILE A 337 -32.15 -36.92 -31.80
N VAL A 338 -33.12 -36.58 -30.95
CA VAL A 338 -34.54 -36.86 -31.26
C VAL A 338 -34.98 -36.14 -32.54
N SER A 339 -34.60 -34.86 -32.73
CA SER A 339 -34.89 -34.15 -33.99
C SER A 339 -34.28 -34.86 -35.18
N ASN A 340 -33.00 -35.26 -35.11
CA ASN A 340 -32.34 -36.00 -36.19
C ASN A 340 -33.06 -37.31 -36.52
N ILE A 341 -33.53 -38.08 -35.53
CA ILE A 341 -34.26 -39.33 -35.77
C ILE A 341 -35.64 -39.05 -36.41
N LEU A 342 -36.37 -38.03 -35.94
CA LEU A 342 -37.64 -37.63 -36.53
C LEU A 342 -37.46 -37.07 -37.96
N ASP A 343 -36.34 -36.40 -38.27
CA ASP A 343 -35.95 -36.01 -39.63
C ASP A 343 -35.76 -37.23 -40.54
N HIS A 344 -35.05 -38.28 -40.09
CA HIS A 344 -34.90 -39.51 -40.86
C HIS A 344 -36.24 -40.22 -41.11
N LEU A 345 -37.18 -40.18 -40.15
CA LEU A 345 -38.54 -40.71 -40.35
C LEU A 345 -39.37 -39.86 -41.33
N THR A 346 -39.18 -38.54 -41.33
CA THR A 346 -39.82 -37.63 -42.27
C THR A 346 -39.32 -37.87 -43.70
N VAL A 347 -37.99 -38.03 -43.89
CA VAL A 347 -37.39 -38.39 -45.18
C VAL A 347 -37.86 -39.76 -45.69
N LYS A 348 -38.11 -40.71 -44.79
CA LYS A 348 -38.69 -42.03 -45.12
C LYS A 348 -40.20 -41.99 -45.44
N ASN A 349 -40.86 -40.82 -45.35
CA ASN A 349 -42.31 -40.63 -45.46
C ASN A 349 -43.15 -41.39 -44.39
N ASN A 350 -42.54 -41.80 -43.28
CA ASN A 350 -43.24 -42.40 -42.13
C ASN A 350 -43.89 -41.33 -41.23
N LEU A 351 -43.55 -40.06 -41.46
CA LEU A 351 -43.96 -38.91 -40.66
C LEU A 351 -44.16 -37.72 -41.62
N SER A 352 -45.23 -36.94 -41.46
CA SER A 352 -45.35 -35.66 -42.16
C SER A 352 -44.58 -34.55 -41.43
N VAL A 353 -44.12 -33.53 -42.17
CA VAL A 353 -43.41 -32.37 -41.61
C VAL A 353 -44.20 -31.73 -40.47
N ARG A 354 -45.52 -31.58 -40.63
CA ARG A 354 -46.41 -31.03 -39.60
C ARG A 354 -46.44 -31.89 -38.33
N GLN A 355 -46.54 -33.21 -38.46
CA GLN A 355 -46.50 -34.12 -37.30
C GLN A 355 -45.13 -34.09 -36.61
N LYS A 356 -44.03 -33.93 -37.36
CA LYS A 356 -42.68 -33.74 -36.80
C LYS A 356 -42.63 -32.46 -35.95
N GLU A 357 -43.12 -31.34 -36.49
CA GLU A 357 -43.17 -30.05 -35.80
C GLU A 357 -44.04 -30.09 -34.55
N GLU A 358 -45.22 -30.72 -34.61
CA GLU A 358 -46.12 -30.92 -33.46
C GLU A 358 -45.42 -31.77 -32.37
N LEU A 359 -44.86 -32.94 -32.71
CA LEU A 359 -44.13 -33.80 -31.76
C LEU A 359 -42.91 -33.12 -31.13
N LEU A 360 -42.12 -32.38 -31.93
CA LEU A 360 -40.98 -31.63 -31.40
C LEU A 360 -41.43 -30.48 -30.51
N THR A 361 -42.53 -29.80 -30.82
CA THR A 361 -43.02 -28.68 -30.00
C THR A 361 -43.48 -29.19 -28.64
N ASP A 362 -44.24 -30.29 -28.60
CA ASP A 362 -44.71 -30.91 -27.36
C ASP A 362 -43.52 -31.43 -26.52
N LEU A 363 -42.53 -32.08 -27.14
CA LEU A 363 -41.33 -32.55 -26.46
C LEU A 363 -40.46 -31.40 -25.92
N HIS A 364 -40.23 -30.36 -26.71
CA HIS A 364 -39.51 -29.16 -26.25
C HIS A 364 -40.23 -28.54 -25.05
N LYS A 365 -41.56 -28.44 -25.10
CA LYS A 365 -42.36 -27.91 -23.99
C LYS A 365 -42.16 -28.72 -22.71
N ALA A 366 -42.29 -30.05 -22.77
CA ALA A 366 -42.06 -30.93 -21.63
C ALA A 366 -40.62 -30.81 -21.07
N PHE A 367 -39.62 -30.76 -21.95
CA PHE A 367 -38.21 -30.55 -21.57
C PHE A 367 -37.98 -29.18 -20.88
N TRP A 368 -38.65 -28.12 -21.34
CA TRP A 368 -38.58 -26.80 -20.71
C TRP A 368 -39.30 -26.76 -19.36
N GLU A 369 -40.43 -27.47 -19.22
CA GLU A 369 -41.15 -27.60 -17.95
C GLU A 369 -40.28 -28.34 -16.90
N GLU A 370 -39.63 -29.45 -17.26
CA GLU A 370 -38.67 -30.16 -16.39
C GLU A 370 -37.42 -29.33 -16.05
N LEU A 371 -36.86 -28.61 -17.04
CA LEU A 371 -35.69 -27.75 -16.81
C LEU A 371 -36.02 -26.57 -15.89
N ALA A 372 -37.24 -26.00 -16.01
CA ALA A 372 -37.73 -24.98 -15.10
C ALA A 372 -37.97 -25.54 -13.68
N HIS A 373 -38.51 -26.76 -13.56
CA HIS A 373 -38.66 -27.44 -12.27
C HIS A 373 -37.29 -27.63 -11.59
N PHE A 374 -36.33 -28.27 -12.27
CA PHE A 374 -34.98 -28.49 -11.78
C PHE A 374 -34.28 -27.18 -11.35
N SER A 375 -34.37 -26.13 -12.16
CA SER A 375 -33.74 -24.83 -11.85
C SER A 375 -34.33 -24.20 -10.58
N ASN A 376 -35.65 -24.19 -10.45
CA ASN A 376 -36.35 -23.66 -9.28
C ASN A 376 -36.06 -24.48 -8.01
N GLU A 377 -36.07 -25.80 -8.12
CA GLU A 377 -35.74 -26.72 -7.03
C GLU A 377 -34.30 -26.50 -6.55
N CYS A 378 -33.32 -26.44 -7.47
CA CYS A 378 -31.93 -26.11 -7.15
C CYS A 378 -31.79 -24.78 -6.39
N ILE A 379 -32.46 -23.72 -6.86
CA ILE A 379 -32.39 -22.38 -6.22
C ILE A 379 -33.03 -22.42 -4.82
N GLN A 380 -34.16 -23.12 -4.66
CA GLN A 380 -34.87 -23.19 -3.39
C GLN A 380 -34.15 -24.07 -2.36
N GLU A 381 -33.70 -25.27 -2.75
CA GLU A 381 -33.01 -26.19 -1.85
C GLU A 381 -31.61 -25.68 -1.46
N SER A 382 -30.86 -25.08 -2.40
CA SER A 382 -29.56 -24.47 -2.08
C SER A 382 -29.71 -23.32 -1.08
N LYS A 383 -30.67 -22.40 -1.26
CA LYS A 383 -30.95 -21.34 -0.28
C LYS A 383 -31.29 -21.90 1.11
N ASN A 384 -32.14 -22.94 1.17
CA ASN A 384 -32.50 -23.60 2.43
C ASN A 384 -31.31 -24.32 3.10
N LEU A 385 -30.41 -24.92 2.32
CA LEU A 385 -29.19 -25.56 2.78
C LEU A 385 -28.20 -24.54 3.34
N ILE A 386 -27.97 -23.45 2.60
CA ILE A 386 -27.07 -22.36 3.01
C ILE A 386 -27.57 -21.68 4.29
N LEU A 387 -28.87 -21.40 4.43
CA LEU A 387 -29.42 -20.84 5.67
C LEU A 387 -29.10 -21.72 6.90
N LYS A 388 -29.22 -23.05 6.79
CA LYS A 388 -28.84 -24.00 7.86
C LYS A 388 -27.33 -23.98 8.14
N ARG A 389 -26.50 -23.92 7.09
CA ARG A 389 -25.03 -23.80 7.21
C ARG A 389 -24.64 -22.52 7.94
N LEU A 390 -25.24 -21.38 7.60
CA LEU A 390 -24.97 -20.09 8.25
C LEU A 390 -25.33 -20.09 9.75
N GLU A 391 -26.44 -20.73 10.14
CA GLU A 391 -26.79 -20.90 11.56
C GLU A 391 -25.76 -21.76 12.31
N CYS A 392 -25.26 -22.82 11.69
CA CYS A 392 -24.19 -23.66 12.24
C CYS A 392 -22.87 -22.87 12.38
N ARG A 393 -22.45 -22.16 11.32
CA ARG A 393 -21.26 -21.31 11.30
C ARG A 393 -21.32 -20.19 12.33
N ALA A 394 -22.51 -19.63 12.61
CA ALA A 394 -22.70 -18.64 13.67
C ALA A 394 -22.36 -19.23 15.05
N LYS A 395 -22.90 -20.43 15.37
CA LYS A 395 -22.63 -21.15 16.63
C LYS A 395 -21.15 -21.54 16.77
N LYS A 396 -20.57 -22.19 15.75
CA LYS A 396 -19.13 -22.53 15.69
C LYS A 396 -18.26 -21.29 16.00
N ARG A 397 -18.56 -20.13 15.39
CA ARG A 397 -17.80 -18.88 15.60
C ARG A 397 -18.02 -18.22 16.96
N GLU A 398 -19.19 -18.38 17.59
CA GLU A 398 -19.44 -17.84 18.94
C GLU A 398 -18.67 -18.65 20.00
N GLU A 399 -18.77 -19.98 19.94
CA GLU A 399 -18.02 -20.90 20.81
C GLU A 399 -16.50 -20.68 20.72
N PHE A 400 -15.99 -20.53 19.49
CA PHE A 400 -14.57 -20.25 19.26
C PHE A 400 -14.14 -18.91 19.87
N LYS A 401 -14.89 -17.83 19.64
CA LYS A 401 -14.59 -16.49 20.18
C LYS A 401 -14.56 -16.45 21.71
N ASP A 402 -15.41 -17.22 22.37
CA ASP A 402 -15.41 -17.26 23.83
C ASP A 402 -14.24 -18.08 24.40
N LYS A 403 -13.81 -19.13 23.70
CA LYS A 403 -12.55 -19.83 24.00
C LYS A 403 -11.34 -18.90 23.84
N GLU A 404 -11.22 -18.18 22.71
CA GLU A 404 -10.13 -17.21 22.50
C GLU A 404 -10.06 -16.16 23.61
N LYS A 405 -11.20 -15.54 23.94
CA LYS A 405 -11.28 -14.54 25.03
C LYS A 405 -10.86 -15.14 26.37
N ALA A 406 -11.22 -16.38 26.67
CA ALA A 406 -10.82 -17.06 27.90
C ALA A 406 -9.31 -17.32 27.94
N GLU A 407 -8.70 -17.77 26.84
CA GLU A 407 -7.26 -17.99 26.72
C GLU A 407 -6.46 -16.67 26.79
N GLN A 408 -6.92 -15.62 26.11
CA GLN A 408 -6.32 -14.28 26.19
C GLN A 408 -6.37 -13.71 27.62
N ARG A 409 -7.53 -13.76 28.30
CA ARG A 409 -7.66 -13.34 29.72
C ARG A 409 -6.76 -14.17 30.64
N SER A 410 -6.65 -15.47 30.39
CA SER A 410 -5.78 -16.39 31.13
C SER A 410 -4.31 -15.99 30.98
N LEU A 411 -3.84 -15.66 29.78
CA LEU A 411 -2.47 -15.20 29.56
C LEU A 411 -2.21 -13.82 30.20
N LEU A 412 -3.08 -12.83 29.94
CA LEU A 412 -2.94 -11.47 30.48
C LEU A 412 -2.91 -11.42 32.02
N SER A 413 -3.66 -12.30 32.69
CA SER A 413 -3.65 -12.42 34.16
C SER A 413 -2.38 -13.07 34.70
N LYS A 414 -1.84 -14.10 34.02
CA LYS A 414 -0.57 -14.76 34.40
C LYS A 414 0.61 -13.79 34.27
N THR A 415 0.71 -13.08 33.15
CA THR A 415 1.84 -12.17 32.87
C THR A 415 1.95 -11.01 33.85
N CYS A 416 0.88 -10.66 34.58
CA CYS A 416 0.93 -9.66 35.66
C CYS A 416 1.97 -9.98 36.77
N HIS A 417 2.51 -11.20 36.80
CA HIS A 417 3.51 -11.67 37.76
C HIS A 417 4.92 -11.86 37.17
N ASN A 418 5.12 -11.62 35.87
CA ASN A 418 6.40 -11.85 35.20
C ASN A 418 6.90 -10.54 34.54
N ASN A 419 8.01 -9.99 35.02
CA ASN A 419 8.42 -8.62 34.70
C ASN A 419 9.10 -8.47 33.32
N ASN A 420 9.26 -9.54 32.51
CA ASN A 420 9.90 -9.46 31.21
C ASN A 420 8.91 -9.12 30.08
N VAL A 421 9.01 -7.91 29.55
CA VAL A 421 8.20 -7.44 28.40
C VAL A 421 8.45 -8.27 27.14
N HIS A 422 9.68 -8.73 26.88
CA HIS A 422 9.98 -9.48 25.66
C HIS A 422 9.28 -10.85 25.63
N ASP A 423 9.34 -11.58 26.75
CA ASP A 423 8.67 -12.89 26.89
C ASP A 423 7.14 -12.74 26.79
N PHE A 424 6.59 -11.65 27.34
CA PHE A 424 5.17 -11.33 27.17
C PHE A 424 4.81 -11.12 25.70
N LEU A 425 5.50 -10.22 25.01
CA LEU A 425 5.20 -9.88 23.61
C LEU A 425 5.26 -11.14 22.74
N LYS A 426 6.29 -11.96 22.92
CA LYS A 426 6.44 -13.23 22.22
C LYS A 426 5.29 -14.19 22.52
N ALA A 427 4.99 -14.46 23.80
CA ALA A 427 3.95 -15.41 24.18
C ALA A 427 2.53 -14.95 23.80
N TYR A 428 2.27 -13.64 23.78
CA TYR A 428 0.99 -13.08 23.36
C TYR A 428 0.82 -13.12 21.84
N HIS A 429 1.85 -12.73 21.09
CA HIS A 429 1.87 -12.85 19.63
C HIS A 429 1.72 -14.31 19.18
N GLU A 430 2.48 -15.26 19.76
CA GLU A 430 2.34 -16.69 19.48
C GLU A 430 0.95 -17.26 19.82
N LEU A 431 0.24 -16.70 20.81
CA LEU A 431 -1.13 -17.07 21.12
C LEU A 431 -2.10 -16.55 20.05
N LEU A 432 -1.92 -15.29 19.62
CA LEU A 432 -2.77 -14.67 18.61
C LEU A 432 -2.56 -15.26 17.22
N GLU A 433 -1.34 -15.64 16.84
CA GLU A 433 -1.09 -16.40 15.59
C GLU A 433 -1.77 -17.78 15.62
N LYS A 434 -1.75 -18.48 16.76
CA LYS A 434 -2.50 -19.75 16.91
C LYS A 434 -4.01 -19.55 16.81
N HIS A 435 -4.53 -18.46 17.37
CA HIS A 435 -5.94 -18.10 17.24
C HIS A 435 -6.32 -17.79 15.79
N ARG A 436 -5.52 -16.98 15.08
CA ARG A 436 -5.69 -16.71 13.64
C ARG A 436 -5.67 -17.98 12.81
N GLN A 437 -4.66 -18.83 12.99
CA GLN A 437 -4.52 -20.09 12.25
C GLN A 437 -5.74 -21.01 12.49
N ALA A 438 -6.17 -21.17 13.74
CA ALA A 438 -7.32 -22.01 14.05
C ALA A 438 -8.66 -21.40 13.60
N GLN A 439 -8.80 -20.06 13.56
CA GLN A 439 -9.95 -19.39 12.94
C GLN A 439 -9.94 -19.60 11.43
N TRP A 440 -8.77 -19.50 10.80
CA TRP A 440 -8.59 -19.69 9.37
C TRP A 440 -8.98 -21.10 8.93
N GLU A 441 -8.41 -22.12 9.58
CA GLU A 441 -8.73 -23.54 9.34
C GLU A 441 -10.24 -23.80 9.50
N LEU A 442 -10.88 -23.22 10.53
CA LEU A 442 -12.32 -23.35 10.77
C LEU A 442 -13.18 -22.66 9.69
N GLU A 443 -12.73 -21.51 9.16
CA GLU A 443 -13.45 -20.79 8.10
C GLU A 443 -13.26 -21.45 6.74
N GLU A 444 -12.05 -21.95 6.43
CA GLU A 444 -11.74 -22.69 5.20
C GLU A 444 -12.49 -24.03 5.17
N GLU A 445 -12.51 -24.78 6.28
CA GLU A 445 -13.29 -26.01 6.40
C GLU A 445 -14.80 -25.75 6.21
N ASP A 446 -15.37 -24.70 6.82
CA ASP A 446 -16.79 -24.36 6.67
C ASP A 446 -17.16 -23.87 5.25
N ASP A 447 -16.24 -23.17 4.57
CA ASP A 447 -16.40 -22.76 3.18
C ASP A 447 -16.38 -23.97 2.23
N CYS A 448 -15.43 -24.90 2.41
CA CYS A 448 -15.36 -26.16 1.67
C CYS A 448 -16.57 -27.06 1.95
N GLU A 449 -16.92 -27.29 3.22
CA GLU A 449 -18.11 -28.05 3.64
C GLU A 449 -19.40 -27.50 3.03
N SER A 450 -19.49 -26.18 2.83
CA SER A 450 -20.63 -25.51 2.21
C SER A 450 -20.64 -25.71 0.69
N ALA A 451 -19.50 -25.57 0.02
CA ALA A 451 -19.37 -25.82 -1.41
C ALA A 451 -19.62 -27.30 -1.77
N GLU A 452 -19.08 -28.24 -1.00
CA GLU A 452 -19.31 -29.68 -1.18
C GLU A 452 -20.79 -30.05 -0.99
N ALA A 453 -21.44 -29.54 0.05
CA ALA A 453 -22.87 -29.81 0.28
C ALA A 453 -23.77 -29.25 -0.84
N VAL A 454 -23.42 -28.10 -1.41
CA VAL A 454 -24.11 -27.58 -2.61
C VAL A 454 -23.80 -28.44 -3.83
N ALA A 455 -22.54 -28.85 -4.04
CA ALA A 455 -22.16 -29.72 -5.14
C ALA A 455 -22.89 -31.08 -5.11
N ASP A 456 -23.04 -31.69 -3.93
CA ASP A 456 -23.75 -32.95 -3.76
C ASP A 456 -25.27 -32.81 -3.98
N LEU A 457 -25.87 -31.70 -3.53
CA LEU A 457 -27.25 -31.34 -3.86
C LEU A 457 -27.45 -31.24 -5.39
N TYR A 458 -26.55 -30.53 -6.09
CA TYR A 458 -26.62 -30.42 -7.55
C TYR A 458 -26.45 -31.78 -8.25
N LYS A 459 -25.61 -32.70 -7.75
CA LYS A 459 -25.48 -34.06 -8.28
C LYS A 459 -26.77 -34.88 -8.09
N GLU A 460 -27.39 -34.80 -6.91
CA GLU A 460 -28.65 -35.49 -6.62
C GLU A 460 -29.77 -35.01 -7.54
N LEU A 461 -30.00 -33.69 -7.60
CA LEU A 461 -31.02 -33.09 -8.47
C LEU A 461 -30.74 -33.35 -9.95
N TYR A 462 -29.46 -33.32 -10.37
CA TYR A 462 -29.05 -33.68 -11.73
C TYR A 462 -29.47 -35.11 -12.08
N SER A 463 -29.22 -36.08 -11.18
CA SER A 463 -29.61 -37.48 -11.41
C SER A 463 -31.12 -37.67 -11.58
N LYS A 464 -31.94 -36.94 -10.79
CA LYS A 464 -33.40 -36.98 -10.86
C LYS A 464 -33.89 -36.41 -12.20
N ALA A 465 -33.42 -35.21 -12.57
CA ALA A 465 -33.82 -34.53 -13.79
C ALA A 465 -33.34 -35.28 -15.06
N SER A 466 -32.10 -35.79 -15.08
CA SER A 466 -31.59 -36.60 -16.20
C SER A 466 -32.44 -37.86 -16.43
N HIS A 467 -32.93 -38.49 -15.35
CA HIS A 467 -33.84 -39.63 -15.42
C HIS A 467 -35.20 -39.24 -16.01
N ALA A 468 -35.87 -38.20 -15.48
CA ALA A 468 -37.16 -37.72 -15.99
C ALA A 468 -37.10 -37.36 -17.48
N LEU A 469 -36.04 -36.67 -17.92
CA LEU A 469 -35.80 -36.35 -19.33
C LEU A 469 -35.61 -37.61 -20.22
N ALA A 470 -35.09 -38.71 -19.67
CA ALA A 470 -34.96 -39.98 -20.38
C ALA A 470 -36.28 -40.78 -20.41
N GLU A 471 -37.15 -40.59 -19.41
CA GLU A 471 -38.52 -41.11 -19.42
C GLU A 471 -39.36 -40.42 -20.49
N LEU A 472 -39.35 -39.08 -20.57
CA LEU A 472 -40.06 -38.32 -21.62
C LEU A 472 -39.71 -38.79 -23.05
N VAL A 473 -38.42 -39.03 -23.33
CA VAL A 473 -37.98 -39.56 -24.63
C VAL A 473 -38.41 -41.03 -24.81
N THR A 474 -38.44 -41.82 -23.74
CA THR A 474 -38.96 -43.19 -23.78
C THR A 474 -40.45 -43.22 -24.07
N GLU A 475 -41.24 -42.32 -23.50
CA GLU A 475 -42.69 -42.20 -23.78
C GLU A 475 -42.94 -41.76 -25.22
N LEU A 476 -42.17 -40.79 -25.73
CA LEU A 476 -42.23 -40.40 -27.14
C LEU A 476 -42.02 -41.60 -28.07
N PHE A 477 -40.94 -42.37 -27.88
CA PHE A 477 -40.65 -43.51 -28.75
C PHE A 477 -41.62 -44.68 -28.57
N LEU A 478 -41.99 -45.06 -27.35
CA LEU A 478 -42.73 -46.31 -27.10
C LEU A 478 -44.25 -46.13 -27.02
N GLN A 479 -44.76 -44.91 -26.79
CA GLN A 479 -46.20 -44.64 -26.68
C GLN A 479 -46.71 -43.74 -27.81
N THR A 480 -46.08 -42.58 -28.02
CA THR A 480 -46.59 -41.56 -28.94
C THR A 480 -46.28 -41.89 -30.41
N LEU A 481 -45.03 -42.24 -30.71
CA LEU A 481 -44.57 -42.49 -32.08
C LEU A 481 -45.31 -43.66 -32.78
N PRO A 482 -45.59 -44.82 -32.16
CA PRO A 482 -46.34 -45.91 -32.80
C PRO A 482 -47.77 -45.49 -33.18
N VAL A 483 -48.42 -44.67 -32.35
CA VAL A 483 -49.78 -44.18 -32.57
C VAL A 483 -49.84 -43.17 -33.73
N VAL A 484 -48.83 -42.29 -33.84
CA VAL A 484 -48.78 -41.23 -34.87
C VAL A 484 -48.30 -41.74 -36.23
N THR A 485 -47.42 -42.75 -36.25
CA THR A 485 -46.77 -43.26 -37.49
C THR A 485 -47.30 -44.61 -37.99
N GLY A 486 -47.95 -45.39 -37.13
CA GLY A 486 -48.32 -46.78 -37.43
C GLY A 486 -47.15 -47.77 -37.42
N LEU A 487 -45.95 -47.34 -37.01
CA LEU A 487 -44.79 -48.23 -36.80
C LEU A 487 -45.08 -49.27 -35.71
N SER A 488 -44.48 -50.45 -35.83
CA SER A 488 -44.56 -51.46 -34.77
C SER A 488 -43.72 -51.05 -33.56
N VAL A 489 -44.15 -51.47 -32.36
CA VAL A 489 -43.40 -51.25 -31.12
C VAL A 489 -41.94 -51.72 -31.24
N ARG A 490 -41.71 -52.82 -31.98
CA ARG A 490 -40.38 -53.38 -32.24
C ARG A 490 -39.48 -52.44 -33.06
N GLU A 491 -40.03 -51.72 -34.03
CA GLU A 491 -39.29 -50.72 -34.81
C GLU A 491 -39.00 -49.47 -33.96
N CYS A 492 -39.93 -49.08 -33.10
CA CYS A 492 -39.73 -47.98 -32.15
C CYS A 492 -38.73 -48.31 -31.02
N GLU A 493 -38.64 -49.57 -30.58
CA GLU A 493 -37.57 -50.06 -29.70
C GLU A 493 -36.19 -49.87 -30.35
N LEU A 494 -36.02 -50.24 -31.62
CA LEU A 494 -34.77 -50.05 -32.38
C LEU A 494 -34.40 -48.56 -32.54
N LEU A 495 -35.39 -47.68 -32.78
CA LEU A 495 -35.15 -46.23 -32.84
C LEU A 495 -34.75 -45.64 -31.48
N LYS A 496 -35.25 -46.22 -30.37
CA LYS A 496 -34.82 -45.85 -29.02
C LYS A 496 -33.39 -46.34 -28.73
N GLU A 497 -33.02 -47.54 -29.17
CA GLU A 497 -31.65 -48.05 -29.10
C GLU A 497 -30.70 -47.14 -29.92
N GLU A 498 -31.07 -46.78 -31.15
CA GLU A 498 -30.35 -45.81 -31.99
C GLU A 498 -30.20 -44.44 -31.30
N TRP A 499 -31.23 -43.95 -30.60
CA TRP A 499 -31.13 -42.72 -29.80
C TRP A 499 -30.11 -42.86 -28.65
N GLN A 500 -30.10 -43.99 -27.93
CA GLN A 500 -29.14 -44.24 -26.84
C GLN A 500 -27.70 -44.33 -27.35
N GLU A 501 -27.47 -45.06 -28.45
CA GLU A 501 -26.15 -45.20 -29.06
C GLU A 501 -25.60 -43.86 -29.57
N ASN A 502 -26.47 -42.99 -30.13
CA ASN A 502 -26.08 -41.65 -30.58
C ASN A 502 -25.92 -40.63 -29.42
N LEU A 503 -26.51 -40.88 -28.25
CA LEU A 503 -26.43 -39.98 -27.09
C LEU A 503 -25.06 -40.00 -26.41
N ILE A 504 -24.49 -41.19 -26.22
CA ILE A 504 -23.18 -41.39 -25.57
C ILE A 504 -22.09 -40.51 -26.20
N PRO A 505 -21.80 -40.55 -27.52
CA PRO A 505 -20.73 -39.74 -28.11
C PRO A 505 -21.01 -38.23 -28.10
N GLN A 506 -22.28 -37.79 -28.04
CA GLN A 506 -22.62 -36.36 -27.89
C GLN A 506 -22.36 -35.88 -26.46
N LEU A 507 -22.66 -36.68 -25.45
CA LEU A 507 -22.35 -36.39 -24.06
C LEU A 507 -20.83 -36.43 -23.80
N GLU A 508 -20.11 -37.41 -24.33
CA GLU A 508 -18.63 -37.45 -24.29
C GLU A 508 -18.01 -36.20 -24.94
N LYS A 509 -18.53 -35.79 -26.11
CA LYS A 509 -18.09 -34.56 -26.77
C LYS A 509 -18.33 -33.33 -25.89
N TRP A 510 -19.53 -33.18 -25.33
CA TRP A 510 -19.83 -32.09 -24.40
C TRP A 510 -18.93 -32.11 -23.14
N GLU A 511 -18.63 -33.29 -22.61
CA GLU A 511 -17.77 -33.46 -21.43
C GLU A 511 -16.33 -33.03 -21.74
N THR A 512 -15.77 -33.39 -22.90
CA THR A 512 -14.46 -32.88 -23.32
C THR A 512 -14.46 -31.36 -23.52
N HIS A 513 -15.55 -30.77 -24.04
CA HIS A 513 -15.72 -29.32 -24.12
C HIS A 513 -15.81 -28.65 -22.73
N ARG A 514 -16.44 -29.30 -21.75
CA ARG A 514 -16.49 -28.85 -20.35
C ARG A 514 -15.11 -28.88 -19.71
N GLN A 515 -14.38 -29.99 -19.85
CA GLN A 515 -13.01 -30.12 -19.35
C GLN A 515 -12.09 -29.05 -19.97
N ARG A 516 -12.23 -28.77 -21.28
CA ARG A 516 -11.45 -27.71 -21.95
C ARG A 516 -11.72 -26.31 -21.39
N ARG A 517 -12.99 -25.97 -21.12
CA ARG A 517 -13.34 -24.69 -20.47
C ARG A 517 -12.79 -24.59 -19.05
N TRP A 518 -12.75 -25.71 -18.33
CA TRP A 518 -12.16 -25.78 -16.99
C TRP A 518 -10.63 -25.55 -17.01
N GLU A 519 -9.91 -26.20 -17.93
CA GLU A 519 -8.47 -26.00 -18.15
C GLU A 519 -8.15 -24.52 -18.41
N LEU A 520 -8.87 -23.87 -19.34
CA LEU A 520 -8.68 -22.46 -19.67
C LEU A 520 -8.93 -21.52 -18.48
N PHE A 521 -9.93 -21.82 -17.65
CA PHE A 521 -10.18 -21.05 -16.43
C PHE A 521 -9.05 -21.21 -15.40
N GLN A 522 -8.53 -22.43 -15.22
CA GLN A 522 -7.39 -22.68 -14.33
C GLN A 522 -6.13 -21.95 -14.81
N GLU A 523 -5.85 -21.96 -16.13
CA GLU A 523 -4.74 -21.21 -16.73
C GLU A 523 -4.88 -19.70 -16.48
N GLN A 524 -6.08 -19.14 -16.67
CA GLN A 524 -6.36 -17.72 -16.39
C GLN A 524 -6.18 -17.37 -14.91
N LEU A 525 -6.72 -18.18 -14.00
CA LEU A 525 -6.61 -17.96 -12.55
C LEU A 525 -5.15 -17.98 -12.09
N LEU A 526 -4.33 -18.88 -12.67
CA LEU A 526 -2.90 -18.97 -12.41
C LEU A 526 -2.13 -17.74 -12.94
N GLN A 527 -2.47 -17.23 -14.14
CA GLN A 527 -1.91 -15.99 -14.67
C GLN A 527 -2.21 -14.78 -13.76
N GLU A 528 -3.43 -14.70 -13.21
CA GLU A 528 -3.79 -13.62 -12.29
C GLU A 528 -3.07 -13.75 -10.94
N LYS A 529 -2.88 -14.97 -10.43
CA LYS A 529 -2.04 -15.23 -9.24
C LYS A 529 -0.59 -14.81 -9.46
N GLU A 530 -0.03 -15.07 -10.65
CA GLU A 530 1.31 -14.59 -11.02
C GLU A 530 1.42 -13.06 -11.08
N VAL A 531 0.44 -12.37 -11.66
CA VAL A 531 0.42 -10.90 -11.71
C VAL A 531 0.38 -10.32 -10.30
N TRP A 532 -0.50 -10.84 -9.45
CA TRP A 532 -0.59 -10.41 -8.05
C TRP A 532 0.71 -10.62 -7.27
N ILE A 533 1.39 -11.77 -7.43
CA ILE A 533 2.71 -12.00 -6.79
C ILE A 533 3.74 -10.94 -7.23
N LYS A 534 3.74 -10.55 -8.51
CA LYS A 534 4.63 -9.50 -9.05
C LYS A 534 4.29 -8.13 -8.47
N GLU A 535 3.01 -7.79 -8.36
CA GLU A 535 2.53 -6.54 -7.74
C GLU A 535 2.83 -6.45 -6.25
N TYR A 536 2.69 -7.55 -5.52
CA TYR A 536 3.03 -7.66 -4.10
C TYR A 536 4.54 -7.48 -3.87
N ALA A 537 5.38 -8.16 -4.68
CA ALA A 537 6.83 -7.97 -4.63
C ALA A 537 7.24 -6.51 -4.90
N LEU A 538 6.62 -5.86 -5.89
CA LEU A 538 6.81 -4.43 -6.15
C LEU A 538 6.35 -3.56 -4.96
N SER A 539 5.27 -3.94 -4.28
CA SER A 539 4.79 -3.27 -3.06
C SER A 539 5.83 -3.32 -1.93
N ALA A 540 6.39 -4.49 -1.64
CA ALA A 540 7.42 -4.66 -0.62
C ALA A 540 8.67 -3.79 -0.91
N VAL A 541 9.09 -3.71 -2.19
CA VAL A 541 10.21 -2.84 -2.61
C VAL A 541 9.86 -1.36 -2.42
N MET A 542 8.65 -0.93 -2.77
CA MET A 542 8.21 0.46 -2.58
C MET A 542 8.09 0.84 -1.09
N LYS A 543 7.51 -0.04 -0.25
CA LYS A 543 7.42 0.09 1.22
C LYS A 543 8.82 0.29 1.82
N LYS A 544 9.78 -0.55 1.42
CA LYS A 544 11.19 -0.46 1.85
C LYS A 544 11.85 0.85 1.40
N HIS A 545 11.74 1.22 0.12
CA HIS A 545 12.32 2.45 -0.41
C HIS A 545 11.79 3.69 0.32
N LEU A 546 10.47 3.74 0.58
CA LEU A 546 9.84 4.83 1.31
C LEU A 546 10.37 4.92 2.75
N SER A 547 10.51 3.79 3.44
CA SER A 547 11.11 3.72 4.78
C SER A 547 12.54 4.27 4.80
N GLU A 548 13.41 3.79 3.92
CA GLU A 548 14.80 4.24 3.82
C GLU A 548 14.92 5.73 3.49
N LYS A 549 14.01 6.27 2.67
CA LYS A 549 13.98 7.69 2.31
C LYS A 549 13.62 8.55 3.52
N GLN A 550 12.62 8.16 4.31
CA GLN A 550 12.22 8.91 5.50
C GLN A 550 13.27 8.83 6.62
N GLU A 551 13.90 7.68 6.81
CA GLU A 551 15.01 7.54 7.77
C GLU A 551 16.20 8.47 7.43
N LYS A 552 16.56 8.58 6.15
CA LYS A 552 17.58 9.53 5.67
C LYS A 552 17.17 11.00 5.88
N ILE A 553 15.88 11.32 5.74
CA ILE A 553 15.36 12.67 5.97
C ILE A 553 15.50 13.06 7.45
N ILE A 554 15.02 12.23 8.39
CA ILE A 554 15.06 12.56 9.82
C ILE A 554 16.51 12.63 10.35
N GLN A 555 17.39 11.71 9.93
CA GLN A 555 18.84 11.80 10.24
C GLN A 555 19.45 13.10 9.69
N GLY A 556 19.05 13.50 8.47
CA GLY A 556 19.42 14.77 7.86
C GLY A 556 18.88 16.01 8.57
N VAL A 557 17.76 15.92 9.31
CA VAL A 557 17.26 17.02 10.15
C VAL A 557 18.06 17.09 11.45
N ILE A 558 18.19 15.97 12.16
CA ILE A 558 18.90 15.90 13.45
C ILE A 558 20.35 16.37 13.32
N SER A 559 21.07 15.90 12.30
CA SER A 559 22.47 16.30 12.04
C SER A 559 22.65 17.79 11.72
N ARG A 560 21.58 18.52 11.36
CA ARG A 560 21.60 19.98 11.18
C ARG A 560 21.25 20.75 12.46
N LEU A 561 20.60 20.12 13.45
CA LEU A 561 20.29 20.76 14.73
C LEU A 561 21.53 20.85 15.65
N GLY A 562 22.39 19.83 15.65
CA GLY A 562 23.77 19.87 16.17
C GLY A 562 23.96 20.03 17.69
N CYS A 563 23.00 20.59 18.43
CA CYS A 563 23.07 20.86 19.87
C CYS A 563 22.42 19.78 20.75
N LEU A 564 21.71 18.82 20.16
CA LEU A 564 20.96 17.80 20.89
C LEU A 564 21.88 16.74 21.51
N SER A 565 21.55 16.26 22.72
CA SER A 565 22.20 15.11 23.34
C SER A 565 21.84 13.80 22.64
N ASP A 566 22.68 12.77 22.78
CA ASP A 566 22.44 11.44 22.20
C ASP A 566 21.10 10.83 22.65
N GLU A 567 20.68 11.08 23.90
CA GLU A 567 19.37 10.67 24.42
C GLU A 567 18.21 11.36 23.68
N SER A 568 18.31 12.67 23.44
CA SER A 568 17.35 13.46 22.66
C SER A 568 17.31 13.01 21.20
N VAL A 569 18.46 12.73 20.60
CA VAL A 569 18.59 12.19 19.23
C VAL A 569 17.89 10.83 19.12
N ASN A 570 18.16 9.91 20.04
CA ASN A 570 17.53 8.59 20.05
C ASN A 570 16.00 8.69 20.23
N CYS A 571 15.53 9.57 21.12
CA CYS A 571 14.09 9.80 21.33
C CYS A 571 13.38 10.27 20.04
N ILE A 572 13.99 11.19 19.27
CA ILE A 572 13.44 11.65 17.97
C ILE A 572 13.39 10.49 16.97
N LEU A 573 14.47 9.71 16.85
CA LEU A 573 14.55 8.58 15.92
C LEU A 573 13.55 7.46 16.26
N GLN A 574 13.39 7.12 17.53
CA GLN A 574 12.42 6.11 17.97
C GLN A 574 10.97 6.56 17.73
N LYS A 575 10.60 7.79 18.10
CA LYS A 575 9.26 8.33 17.81
C LYS A 575 8.97 8.40 16.31
N HIS A 576 9.93 8.82 15.49
CA HIS A 576 9.80 8.81 14.03
C HIS A 576 9.58 7.40 13.48
N ARG A 577 10.42 6.43 13.89
CA ARG A 577 10.33 5.04 13.42
C ARG A 577 8.98 4.42 13.75
N LEU A 578 8.47 4.67 14.96
CA LEU A 578 7.19 4.15 15.42
C LEU A 578 6.00 4.66 14.59
N LEU A 579 5.98 5.98 14.32
CA LEU A 579 4.95 6.59 13.49
C LEU A 579 5.06 6.14 12.02
N LEU A 580 6.28 6.10 11.48
CA LEU A 580 6.56 5.63 10.12
C LEU A 580 6.13 4.18 9.90
N CYS A 581 6.43 3.27 10.84
CA CYS A 581 5.97 1.88 10.77
C CYS A 581 4.43 1.78 10.74
N SER A 582 3.74 2.59 11.56
CA SER A 582 2.28 2.61 11.61
C SER A 582 1.68 3.10 10.28
N VAL A 583 2.21 4.20 9.73
CA VAL A 583 1.81 4.78 8.44
C VAL A 583 2.06 3.80 7.29
N LEU A 584 3.25 3.19 7.23
CA LEU A 584 3.60 2.21 6.19
C LEU A 584 2.70 0.97 6.25
N ARG A 585 2.34 0.49 7.45
CA ARG A 585 1.43 -0.65 7.60
C ARG A 585 0.04 -0.32 7.05
N ARG A 586 -0.54 0.85 7.35
CA ARG A 586 -1.83 1.28 6.78
C ARG A 586 -1.78 1.46 5.27
N LEU A 587 -0.75 2.12 4.73
CA LEU A 587 -0.57 2.33 3.29
C LEU A 587 -0.41 0.99 2.53
N THR A 588 0.21 -0.02 3.16
CA THR A 588 0.33 -1.37 2.57
C THR A 588 -1.03 -2.02 2.42
N LEU A 589 -1.86 -2.02 3.47
CA LEU A 589 -3.21 -2.59 3.42
C LEU A 589 -4.13 -1.84 2.46
N ARG A 590 -4.04 -0.51 2.45
CA ARG A 590 -4.74 0.38 1.54
C ARG A 590 -4.46 0.05 0.06
N ARG A 591 -3.21 -0.30 -0.26
CA ARG A 591 -2.84 -0.77 -1.62
C ARG A 591 -3.44 -2.15 -1.96
N VAL A 592 -3.54 -3.07 -1.01
CA VAL A 592 -4.23 -4.35 -1.23
C VAL A 592 -5.71 -4.09 -1.53
N GLY A 593 -6.35 -3.18 -0.80
CA GLY A 593 -7.71 -2.70 -1.10
C GLY A 593 -7.87 -2.19 -2.54
N MET A 594 -6.96 -1.34 -3.02
CA MET A 594 -6.98 -0.87 -4.43
C MET A 594 -6.80 -1.99 -5.46
N ALA A 595 -5.98 -3.00 -5.19
CA ALA A 595 -5.82 -4.14 -6.10
C ALA A 595 -7.14 -4.95 -6.22
N VAL A 596 -7.89 -5.10 -5.11
CA VAL A 596 -9.21 -5.73 -5.11
C VAL A 596 -10.24 -4.86 -5.84
N LEU A 597 -10.24 -3.54 -5.65
CA LEU A 597 -11.12 -2.61 -6.37
C LEU A 597 -10.82 -2.58 -7.89
N ALA A 598 -9.54 -2.63 -8.28
CA ALA A 598 -9.13 -2.80 -9.68
C ALA A 598 -9.63 -4.14 -10.27
N ARG A 599 -9.56 -5.23 -9.50
CA ARG A 599 -10.17 -6.53 -9.88
C ARG A 599 -11.67 -6.40 -10.11
N MET A 600 -12.39 -5.62 -9.30
CA MET A 600 -13.82 -5.37 -9.46
C MET A 600 -14.13 -4.57 -10.73
N ARG A 601 -13.44 -3.45 -10.98
CA ARG A 601 -13.60 -2.64 -12.20
C ARG A 601 -13.41 -3.48 -13.47
N LEU A 602 -12.31 -4.23 -13.54
CA LEU A 602 -11.94 -5.02 -14.72
C LEU A 602 -12.72 -6.34 -14.86
N SER A 603 -13.51 -6.73 -13.85
CA SER A 603 -14.15 -8.06 -13.78
C SER A 603 -15.06 -8.38 -14.97
N ARG A 604 -15.84 -7.40 -15.45
CA ARG A 604 -16.80 -7.55 -16.54
C ARG A 604 -16.11 -7.81 -17.88
N LYS A 605 -15.14 -6.96 -18.28
CA LYS A 605 -14.40 -7.15 -19.54
C LYS A 605 -13.54 -8.41 -19.50
N LYS A 606 -12.96 -8.75 -18.35
CA LYS A 606 -12.29 -10.05 -18.14
C LYS A 606 -13.23 -11.25 -18.30
N SER A 607 -14.50 -11.15 -17.90
CA SER A 607 -15.49 -12.22 -18.14
C SER A 607 -15.85 -12.33 -19.62
N LEU A 608 -16.13 -11.21 -20.28
CA LEU A 608 -16.44 -11.16 -21.71
C LEU A 608 -15.30 -11.76 -22.55
N LEU A 609 -14.07 -11.35 -22.29
CA LEU A 609 -12.88 -11.88 -22.97
C LEU A 609 -12.67 -13.38 -22.68
N GLN A 610 -12.92 -13.83 -21.45
CA GLN A 610 -12.90 -15.24 -21.11
C GLN A 610 -13.95 -16.03 -21.92
N GLU A 611 -15.18 -15.55 -22.00
CA GLU A 611 -16.27 -16.18 -22.77
C GLU A 611 -15.95 -16.26 -24.27
N LEU A 612 -15.34 -15.22 -24.84
CA LEU A 612 -14.89 -15.21 -26.25
C LEU A 612 -13.76 -16.24 -26.49
N ARG A 613 -12.77 -16.33 -25.59
CA ARG A 613 -11.69 -17.34 -25.66
C ARG A 613 -12.23 -18.76 -25.48
N GLU A 614 -13.18 -18.97 -24.57
CA GLU A 614 -13.91 -20.25 -24.43
C GLU A 614 -14.64 -20.59 -25.76
N GLN A 615 -15.37 -19.66 -26.38
CA GLN A 615 -16.05 -19.89 -27.67
C GLN A 615 -15.10 -20.22 -28.83
N HIS A 616 -13.99 -19.48 -28.97
CA HIS A 616 -13.00 -19.70 -30.03
C HIS A 616 -12.32 -21.07 -29.94
N THR A 617 -11.90 -21.46 -28.74
CA THR A 617 -11.24 -22.76 -28.52
C THR A 617 -12.19 -23.94 -28.74
N LEU A 618 -13.47 -23.77 -28.44
CA LEU A 618 -14.52 -24.74 -28.77
C LEU A 618 -14.71 -24.86 -30.29
N GLN A 619 -14.86 -23.75 -31.02
CA GLN A 619 -15.01 -23.76 -32.49
C GLN A 619 -13.79 -24.37 -33.21
N LYS A 620 -12.57 -24.12 -32.72
CA LYS A 620 -11.32 -24.65 -33.29
C LYS A 620 -11.20 -26.18 -33.29
N SER A 621 -12.07 -26.88 -32.55
CA SER A 621 -12.04 -28.35 -32.42
C SER A 621 -12.88 -29.10 -33.46
N SER A 622 -13.66 -28.42 -34.32
CA SER A 622 -14.47 -29.11 -35.35
C SER A 622 -13.63 -29.49 -36.58
N CYS A 623 -13.69 -30.76 -36.98
CA CYS A 623 -12.87 -31.33 -38.06
C CYS A 623 -13.27 -30.92 -39.49
N CYS A 624 -14.44 -30.28 -39.66
CA CYS A 624 -14.88 -29.74 -40.95
C CYS A 624 -14.61 -28.23 -40.96
N GLN A 625 -13.84 -27.75 -41.93
CA GLN A 625 -13.66 -26.33 -42.20
C GLN A 625 -14.35 -26.01 -43.52
N ASP A 626 -15.51 -25.35 -43.43
CA ASP A 626 -16.07 -24.59 -44.54
C ASP A 626 -15.40 -23.21 -44.61
N GLU A 627 -15.38 -22.57 -45.78
CA GLU A 627 -14.79 -21.23 -45.95
C GLU A 627 -15.50 -20.19 -45.08
N ASP A 628 -16.83 -20.27 -44.99
CA ASP A 628 -17.63 -19.39 -44.13
C ASP A 628 -17.32 -19.60 -42.63
N GLN A 629 -17.00 -20.84 -42.24
CA GLN A 629 -16.63 -21.17 -40.88
C GLN A 629 -15.20 -20.70 -40.53
N TRP A 630 -14.28 -20.74 -41.49
CA TRP A 630 -12.95 -20.14 -41.36
C TRP A 630 -13.03 -18.60 -41.25
N GLN A 631 -13.87 -17.96 -42.05
CA GLN A 631 -14.11 -16.51 -41.95
C GLN A 631 -14.70 -16.12 -40.59
N LEU A 632 -15.68 -16.89 -40.08
CA LEU A 632 -16.24 -16.68 -38.74
C LEU A 632 -15.17 -16.83 -37.65
N GLN A 633 -14.35 -17.89 -37.70
CA GLN A 633 -13.27 -18.09 -36.73
C GLN A 633 -12.28 -16.92 -36.74
N LYS A 634 -11.93 -16.41 -37.92
CA LYS A 634 -11.03 -15.26 -38.08
C LYS A 634 -11.65 -13.94 -37.59
N ALA A 635 -12.96 -13.77 -37.73
CA ALA A 635 -13.69 -12.64 -37.15
C ALA A 635 -13.69 -12.69 -35.62
N VAL A 636 -13.89 -13.88 -35.02
CA VAL A 636 -13.78 -14.09 -33.57
C VAL A 636 -12.35 -13.83 -33.07
N GLU A 637 -11.31 -14.28 -33.79
CA GLU A 637 -9.91 -13.95 -33.47
C GLU A 637 -9.65 -12.44 -33.49
N SER A 638 -10.18 -11.73 -34.49
CA SER A 638 -10.07 -10.27 -34.57
C SER A 638 -10.77 -9.58 -33.40
N HIS A 639 -11.95 -10.06 -33.00
CA HIS A 639 -12.71 -9.50 -31.87
C HIS A 639 -12.04 -9.78 -30.52
N ILE A 640 -11.43 -10.96 -30.34
CA ILE A 640 -10.61 -11.27 -29.16
C ILE A 640 -9.44 -10.30 -29.04
N LEU A 641 -8.72 -10.02 -30.14
CA LEU A 641 -7.60 -9.08 -30.14
C LEU A 641 -8.06 -7.63 -29.84
N GLU A 642 -9.21 -7.21 -30.36
CA GLU A 642 -9.79 -5.89 -30.10
C GLU A 642 -10.21 -5.72 -28.63
N GLU A 643 -10.85 -6.74 -28.03
CA GLU A 643 -11.22 -6.72 -26.61
C GLU A 643 -9.99 -6.92 -25.68
N GLU A 644 -8.92 -7.57 -26.14
CA GLU A 644 -7.62 -7.62 -25.44
C GLU A 644 -6.96 -6.24 -25.39
N GLU A 645 -6.93 -5.50 -26.51
CA GLU A 645 -6.39 -4.13 -26.57
C GLU A 645 -7.18 -3.18 -25.66
N LYS A 646 -8.52 -3.21 -25.72
CA LYS A 646 -9.39 -2.41 -24.83
C LYS A 646 -9.22 -2.79 -23.35
N LEU A 647 -9.07 -4.07 -23.04
CA LEU A 647 -8.83 -4.52 -21.66
C LEU A 647 -7.46 -4.06 -21.17
N GLU A 648 -6.42 -4.07 -22.02
CA GLU A 648 -5.10 -3.54 -21.68
C GLU A 648 -5.17 -2.02 -21.43
N GLU A 649 -5.83 -1.26 -22.29
CA GLU A 649 -6.05 0.19 -22.10
C GLU A 649 -6.78 0.51 -20.78
N GLU A 650 -7.90 -0.16 -20.49
CA GLU A 650 -8.63 0.06 -19.23
C GLU A 650 -7.86 -0.41 -18.01
N THR A 651 -7.07 -1.49 -18.13
CA THR A 651 -6.17 -1.96 -17.07
C THR A 651 -5.11 -0.90 -16.77
N GLN A 652 -4.45 -0.36 -17.80
CA GLN A 652 -3.47 0.72 -17.65
C GLN A 652 -4.09 1.98 -17.04
N GLN A 653 -5.28 2.39 -17.50
CA GLN A 653 -6.01 3.55 -16.97
C GLN A 653 -6.40 3.33 -15.49
N THR A 654 -6.95 2.18 -15.15
CA THR A 654 -7.35 1.83 -13.77
C THR A 654 -6.14 1.80 -12.83
N HIS A 655 -5.02 1.21 -13.25
CA HIS A 655 -3.78 1.24 -12.47
C HIS A 655 -3.24 2.66 -12.34
N LEU A 656 -3.33 3.50 -13.38
CA LEU A 656 -2.87 4.88 -13.33
C LEU A 656 -3.69 5.72 -12.35
N GLU A 657 -5.02 5.59 -12.35
CA GLU A 657 -5.92 6.27 -11.41
C GLU A 657 -5.63 5.88 -9.96
N PHE A 658 -5.64 4.59 -9.65
CA PHE A 658 -5.32 4.11 -8.29
C PHE A 658 -3.87 4.41 -7.89
N HIS A 659 -2.92 4.44 -8.84
CA HIS A 659 -1.55 4.87 -8.55
C HIS A 659 -1.49 6.36 -8.19
N GLN A 660 -2.17 7.24 -8.95
CA GLN A 660 -2.25 8.66 -8.62
C GLN A 660 -2.88 8.88 -7.25
N GLN A 661 -3.99 8.20 -6.94
CA GLN A 661 -4.63 8.27 -5.63
C GLN A 661 -3.72 7.75 -4.51
N LEU A 662 -3.01 6.63 -4.72
CA LEU A 662 -2.02 6.13 -3.76
C LEU A 662 -0.88 7.13 -3.55
N VAL A 663 -0.42 7.81 -4.59
CA VAL A 663 0.62 8.84 -4.47
C VAL A 663 0.13 10.06 -3.69
N THR A 664 -1.12 10.52 -3.85
CA THR A 664 -1.67 11.61 -3.03
C THR A 664 -1.84 11.18 -1.57
N GLU A 665 -2.42 10.00 -1.31
CA GLU A 665 -2.57 9.46 0.05
C GLU A 665 -1.19 9.24 0.75
N ILE A 666 -0.16 8.82 0.00
CA ILE A 666 1.22 8.76 0.51
C ILE A 666 1.72 10.18 0.83
N GLN A 667 1.50 11.17 -0.03
CA GLN A 667 1.96 12.55 0.22
C GLN A 667 1.29 13.15 1.47
N GLU A 668 -0.01 12.93 1.65
CA GLU A 668 -0.77 13.37 2.82
C GLU A 668 -0.28 12.67 4.09
N ALA A 669 -0.11 11.34 4.07
CA ALA A 669 0.43 10.59 5.20
C ALA A 669 1.88 10.97 5.56
N LEU A 670 2.69 11.41 4.57
CA LEU A 670 4.03 11.95 4.79
C LEU A 670 4.01 13.39 5.34
N GLN A 671 3.08 14.24 4.91
CA GLN A 671 2.87 15.56 5.51
C GLN A 671 2.44 15.43 6.97
N PHE A 672 1.53 14.50 7.26
CA PHE A 672 1.14 14.13 8.61
C PHE A 672 2.34 13.68 9.47
N LEU A 673 3.15 12.74 8.96
CA LEU A 673 4.41 12.31 9.61
C LEU A 673 5.34 13.50 9.88
N GLN A 674 5.50 14.40 8.90
CA GLN A 674 6.33 15.60 9.05
C GLN A 674 5.81 16.53 10.15
N GLN A 675 4.52 16.90 10.13
CA GLN A 675 3.91 17.80 11.12
C GLN A 675 4.05 17.27 12.55
N HIS A 676 3.82 15.97 12.75
CA HIS A 676 4.03 15.33 14.04
C HIS A 676 5.51 15.37 14.47
N MET A 677 6.45 15.12 13.55
CA MET A 677 7.87 15.18 13.87
C MET A 677 8.38 16.60 14.14
N GLU A 678 7.84 17.63 13.48
CA GLU A 678 8.11 19.04 13.78
C GLU A 678 7.70 19.37 15.24
N GLN A 679 6.54 18.89 15.69
CA GLN A 679 6.10 19.04 17.08
C GLN A 679 7.03 18.31 18.06
N VAL A 680 7.38 17.04 17.80
CA VAL A 680 8.29 16.24 18.64
C VAL A 680 9.68 16.90 18.75
N VAL A 681 10.25 17.34 17.63
CA VAL A 681 11.54 18.04 17.59
C VAL A 681 11.45 19.37 18.34
N GLY A 682 10.38 20.15 18.15
CA GLY A 682 10.16 21.42 18.86
C GLY A 682 10.05 21.25 20.38
N GLN A 683 9.31 20.24 20.85
CA GLN A 683 9.20 19.92 22.28
C GLN A 683 10.56 19.52 22.89
N ILE A 684 11.34 18.70 22.19
CA ILE A 684 12.66 18.25 22.66
C ILE A 684 13.67 19.40 22.67
N LEU A 685 13.63 20.29 21.68
CA LEU A 685 14.44 21.52 21.67
C LEU A 685 14.06 22.46 22.83
N LEU A 686 12.77 22.62 23.14
CA LEU A 686 12.30 23.41 24.28
C LEU A 686 12.82 22.85 25.62
N GLN A 687 12.69 21.54 25.83
CA GLN A 687 13.19 20.86 27.02
C GLN A 687 14.71 21.00 27.16
N HIS A 688 15.44 20.85 26.06
CA HIS A 688 16.90 21.04 26.04
C HIS A 688 17.30 22.48 26.40
N ALA A 689 16.63 23.48 25.82
CA ALA A 689 16.88 24.90 26.14
C ALA A 689 16.58 25.24 27.61
N GLN A 690 15.51 24.69 28.18
CA GLN A 690 15.18 24.85 29.60
C GLN A 690 16.24 24.23 30.52
N TRP A 691 16.79 23.06 30.16
CA TRP A 691 17.84 22.40 30.92
C TRP A 691 19.18 23.15 30.85
N GLU A 692 19.57 23.65 29.67
CA GLU A 692 20.75 24.51 29.51
C GLU A 692 20.61 25.84 30.26
N ALA A 693 19.41 26.43 30.32
CA ALA A 693 19.15 27.61 31.15
C ALA A 693 19.28 27.29 32.65
N GLY A 694 18.72 26.16 33.11
CA GLY A 694 18.78 25.74 34.52
C GLY A 694 20.18 25.36 35.02
N LYS A 695 21.05 24.87 34.13
CA LYS A 695 22.47 24.65 34.43
C LYS A 695 23.22 25.95 34.74
N LYS A 696 22.94 27.00 33.96
CA LYS A 696 23.63 28.29 34.09
C LYS A 696 23.32 29.01 35.40
N SER A 697 22.16 28.75 36.00
CA SER A 697 21.75 29.28 37.30
C SER A 697 22.29 28.50 38.53
N SER A 698 23.18 27.54 38.35
CA SER A 698 23.63 26.65 39.44
C SER A 698 25.15 26.50 39.59
N ASP A 699 25.95 27.37 38.95
CA ASP A 699 27.41 27.28 38.96
C ASP A 699 28.06 28.51 39.63
N ASP A 700 29.19 28.27 40.31
CA ASP A 700 29.87 29.13 41.31
C ASP A 700 30.29 30.53 40.77
N GLY A 701 30.18 30.73 39.45
CA GLY A 701 30.45 32.00 38.77
C GLY A 701 29.38 33.06 38.98
N GLN A 702 28.10 32.68 39.12
CA GLN A 702 27.02 33.66 39.32
C GLN A 702 27.10 34.28 40.72
N ASP A 703 27.38 33.47 41.74
CA ASP A 703 27.68 33.89 43.11
C ASP A 703 28.86 34.87 43.20
N PHE A 704 29.90 34.70 42.36
CA PHE A 704 31.02 35.64 42.31
C PHE A 704 30.66 36.94 41.60
N GLN A 705 29.94 36.88 40.48
CA GLN A 705 29.49 38.08 39.74
C GLN A 705 28.49 38.91 40.56
N GLU A 706 27.58 38.28 41.29
CA GLU A 706 26.58 38.96 42.13
C GLU A 706 27.24 39.67 43.32
N ARG A 707 28.12 38.99 44.06
CA ARG A 707 28.95 39.60 45.11
C ARG A 707 29.87 40.72 44.59
N LEU A 708 30.34 40.61 43.34
CA LEU A 708 31.16 41.64 42.70
C LEU A 708 30.33 42.89 42.35
N VAL A 709 29.08 42.71 41.90
CA VAL A 709 28.13 43.81 41.65
C VAL A 709 27.76 44.50 42.96
N GLU A 710 27.44 43.75 44.02
CA GLU A 710 27.19 44.31 45.36
C GLU A 710 28.39 45.13 45.85
N ALA A 711 29.60 44.56 45.84
CA ALA A 711 30.81 45.26 46.24
C ALA A 711 31.14 46.48 45.37
N ALA A 712 30.80 46.47 44.08
CA ALA A 712 30.97 47.62 43.20
C ALA A 712 29.98 48.76 43.50
N VAL A 713 28.75 48.43 43.92
CA VAL A 713 27.70 49.40 44.33
C VAL A 713 27.99 49.99 45.72
N GLU A 714 28.53 49.19 46.65
CA GLU A 714 28.92 49.65 47.99
C GLU A 714 30.28 50.38 48.02
N SER A 715 31.10 50.27 46.97
CA SER A 715 32.43 50.88 46.92
C SER A 715 32.37 52.41 46.79
N VAL A 716 32.90 53.10 47.82
CA VAL A 716 33.13 54.57 47.83
C VAL A 716 34.02 55.04 46.66
N TYR A 717 34.78 54.14 46.03
CA TYR A 717 35.64 54.44 44.87
C TYR A 717 34.95 54.17 43.52
N GLY A 718 33.84 53.42 43.51
CA GLY A 718 33.01 53.08 42.34
C GLY A 718 32.04 54.19 41.95
N THR A 719 32.53 55.39 41.61
CA THR A 719 31.62 56.47 41.18
C THR A 719 30.90 56.12 39.87
N SER A 720 29.62 56.51 39.76
CA SER A 720 28.76 56.24 38.58
C SER A 720 29.45 56.57 37.25
N ASN A 721 30.17 57.68 37.16
CA ASN A 721 30.91 58.07 35.96
C ASN A 721 32.05 57.11 35.59
N ASN A 722 32.74 56.51 36.57
CA ASN A 722 33.81 55.53 36.32
C ASN A 722 33.23 54.19 35.85
N ILE A 723 32.14 53.73 36.47
CA ILE A 723 31.46 52.49 36.09
C ILE A 723 30.83 52.63 34.69
N ASN A 724 30.12 53.74 34.43
CA ASN A 724 29.56 54.02 33.10
C ASN A 724 30.64 54.08 32.01
N ARG A 725 31.83 54.63 32.30
CA ARG A 725 32.96 54.61 31.36
C ARG A 725 33.49 53.20 31.11
N LEU A 726 33.58 52.36 32.14
CA LEU A 726 34.00 50.95 31.99
C LEU A 726 32.99 50.18 31.12
N VAL A 727 31.70 50.33 31.39
CA VAL A 727 30.61 49.71 30.62
C VAL A 727 30.61 50.19 29.17
N GLN A 728 30.79 51.49 28.92
CA GLN A 728 30.94 52.02 27.56
C GLN A 728 32.17 51.47 26.83
N ASN A 729 33.32 51.37 27.51
CA ASN A 729 34.53 50.76 26.94
C ASN A 729 34.30 49.29 26.57
N TYR A 730 33.62 48.52 27.43
CA TYR A 730 33.27 47.12 27.17
C TYR A 730 32.34 46.97 25.97
N TYR A 731 31.27 47.77 25.87
CA TYR A 731 30.41 47.75 24.69
C TYR A 731 31.16 48.14 23.41
N GLN A 732 32.03 49.14 23.44
CA GLN A 732 32.89 49.49 22.30
C GLN A 732 33.92 48.39 21.94
N GLN A 733 34.32 47.56 22.90
CA GLN A 733 35.20 46.41 22.67
C GLN A 733 34.43 45.25 22.04
N LEU A 734 33.22 44.95 22.54
CA LEU A 734 32.29 43.97 21.94
C LEU A 734 31.92 44.33 20.50
N GLU A 735 31.64 45.62 20.23
CA GLU A 735 31.35 46.14 18.89
C GLU A 735 32.52 45.86 17.94
N LYS A 736 33.75 46.24 18.30
CA LYS A 736 34.97 45.96 17.51
C LYS A 736 35.23 44.48 17.28
N ILE A 737 34.99 43.62 18.28
CA ILE A 737 35.13 42.16 18.15
C ILE A 737 34.09 41.62 17.16
N THR A 738 32.85 42.09 17.25
CA THR A 738 31.72 41.67 16.39
C THR A 738 31.91 42.12 14.94
N GLU A 739 32.28 43.39 14.73
CA GLU A 739 32.63 43.93 13.41
C GLU A 739 33.81 43.17 12.79
N GLY A 740 34.85 42.90 13.59
CA GLY A 740 36.01 42.12 13.17
C GLY A 740 35.66 40.68 12.78
N TYR A 741 34.72 40.05 13.48
CA TYR A 741 34.21 38.72 13.14
C TYR A 741 33.38 38.72 11.85
N GLU A 742 32.40 39.62 11.71
CA GLU A 742 31.58 39.70 10.50
C GLU A 742 32.43 40.05 9.26
N GLY A 743 33.45 40.90 9.41
CA GLY A 743 34.45 41.17 8.38
C GLY A 743 35.22 39.92 7.94
N LYS A 744 35.77 39.15 8.90
CA LYS A 744 36.49 37.88 8.63
C LYS A 744 35.57 36.81 8.02
N LYS A 745 34.35 36.67 8.53
CA LYS A 745 33.31 35.76 8.03
C LYS A 745 32.92 36.09 6.59
N LEU A 746 32.72 37.37 6.28
CA LEU A 746 32.45 37.83 4.91
C LEU A 746 33.64 37.56 3.97
N GLN A 747 34.87 37.77 4.44
CA GLN A 747 36.08 37.47 3.68
C GLN A 747 36.24 35.96 3.42
N GLN A 748 35.97 35.12 4.41
CA GLN A 748 36.03 33.66 4.30
C GLN A 748 34.92 33.09 3.40
N LEU A 749 33.74 33.69 3.39
CA LEU A 749 32.67 33.34 2.45
C LEU A 749 33.04 33.75 1.02
N LYS A 750 33.65 34.92 0.82
CA LYS A 750 34.13 35.39 -0.49
C LYS A 750 35.26 34.51 -1.04
N SER A 751 36.23 34.10 -0.21
CA SER A 751 37.33 33.20 -0.64
C SER A 751 36.80 31.82 -1.06
N LEU A 752 35.94 31.20 -0.25
CA LEU A 752 35.29 29.92 -0.57
C LEU A 752 34.38 29.99 -1.81
N GLN A 753 33.72 31.14 -2.05
CA GLN A 753 32.93 31.36 -3.25
C GLN A 753 33.81 31.52 -4.51
N ALA A 754 34.93 32.22 -4.42
CA ALA A 754 35.91 32.32 -5.51
C ALA A 754 36.53 30.94 -5.83
N GLU A 755 36.91 30.17 -4.80
CA GLU A 755 37.46 28.83 -4.94
C GLU A 755 36.46 27.85 -5.59
N ARG A 756 35.16 27.97 -5.26
CA ARG A 756 34.09 27.24 -5.95
C ARG A 756 34.00 27.60 -7.44
N GLY A 757 34.23 28.86 -7.79
CA GLY A 757 34.31 29.33 -9.18
C GLY A 757 35.50 28.71 -9.94
N GLU A 758 36.67 28.67 -9.31
CA GLU A 758 37.89 28.03 -9.83
C GLU A 758 37.70 26.52 -10.04
N ARG A 759 37.23 25.78 -9.03
CA ARG A 759 36.95 24.33 -9.14
C ARG A 759 35.94 24.02 -10.24
N ASN A 760 34.89 24.84 -10.41
CA ASN A 760 33.91 24.68 -11.49
C ASN A 760 34.52 24.92 -12.89
N ARG A 761 35.48 25.84 -13.02
CA ARG A 761 36.22 26.07 -14.28
C ARG A 761 37.16 24.92 -14.61
N LEU A 762 37.88 24.38 -13.61
CA LEU A 762 38.74 23.20 -13.75
C LEU A 762 37.92 21.96 -14.12
N ARG A 763 36.76 21.76 -13.48
CA ARG A 763 35.80 20.69 -13.81
C ARG A 763 35.34 20.76 -15.27
N LYS A 764 34.89 21.93 -15.76
CA LYS A 764 34.48 22.09 -17.17
C LYS A 764 35.61 21.79 -18.16
N LYS A 765 36.87 22.08 -17.82
CA LYS A 765 38.03 21.68 -18.63
C LYS A 765 38.21 20.16 -18.65
N GLN A 766 38.12 19.50 -17.50
CA GLN A 766 38.27 18.05 -17.36
C GLN A 766 37.12 17.27 -18.03
N GLU A 767 35.88 17.76 -17.94
CA GLU A 767 34.72 17.22 -18.66
C GLU A 767 34.88 17.34 -20.18
N ASN A 768 35.43 18.46 -20.67
CA ASN A 768 35.73 18.66 -22.09
C ASN A 768 36.86 17.72 -22.59
N GLU A 769 37.90 17.49 -21.80
CA GLU A 769 38.96 16.51 -22.13
C GLU A 769 38.44 15.06 -22.15
N LEU A 770 37.56 14.70 -21.21
CA LEU A 770 36.91 13.39 -21.18
C LEU A 770 35.98 13.20 -22.39
N ALA A 771 35.18 14.22 -22.74
CA ALA A 771 34.34 14.20 -23.93
C ALA A 771 35.14 14.10 -25.24
N LEU A 772 36.36 14.65 -25.28
CA LEU A 772 37.27 14.53 -26.42
C LEU A 772 37.83 13.10 -26.55
N LYS A 773 38.25 12.50 -25.43
CA LYS A 773 38.69 11.09 -25.35
C LYS A 773 37.55 10.12 -25.70
N GLU A 774 36.32 10.40 -25.29
CA GLU A 774 35.14 9.56 -25.55
C GLU A 774 34.68 9.62 -27.02
N LYS A 775 34.93 10.72 -27.74
CA LYS A 775 34.76 10.78 -29.20
C LYS A 775 35.75 9.90 -29.95
N GLN A 776 36.96 9.69 -29.41
CA GLN A 776 37.98 8.83 -30.01
C GLN A 776 37.71 7.32 -29.77
N THR A 777 37.15 6.94 -28.60
CA THR A 777 36.85 5.53 -28.29
C THR A 777 35.54 5.00 -28.89
N LYS A 778 34.62 5.87 -29.34
CA LYS A 778 33.40 5.43 -30.05
C LYS A 778 33.64 4.69 -31.37
N GLY A 779 34.85 4.72 -31.93
CA GLY A 779 35.20 4.00 -33.15
C GLY A 779 35.57 2.52 -32.97
N LEU A 780 35.74 2.02 -31.74
CA LEU A 780 36.38 0.72 -31.50
C LEU A 780 35.63 -0.25 -30.57
N LEU A 781 34.41 0.07 -30.11
CA LEU A 781 33.64 -0.77 -29.18
C LEU A 781 32.34 -1.30 -29.80
N ASN A 782 32.20 -2.63 -29.74
CA ASN A 782 31.26 -3.45 -30.49
C ASN A 782 29.79 -2.96 -30.55
N VAL A 783 29.25 -2.94 -31.77
CA VAL A 783 27.84 -2.65 -32.11
C VAL A 783 26.86 -3.73 -31.61
N SER A 784 27.36 -4.85 -31.07
CA SER A 784 26.59 -6.07 -30.73
C SER A 784 25.90 -6.09 -29.35
N SER A 785 26.00 -5.05 -28.52
CA SER A 785 25.34 -5.01 -27.21
C SER A 785 23.86 -4.58 -27.35
N THR A 786 22.96 -5.29 -26.65
CA THR A 786 21.52 -4.98 -26.66
C THR A 786 21.25 -3.58 -26.11
N PHE A 787 20.14 -2.97 -26.54
CA PHE A 787 19.75 -1.61 -26.11
C PHE A 787 19.73 -1.47 -24.58
N HIS A 788 19.16 -2.46 -23.89
CA HIS A 788 19.14 -2.54 -22.43
C HIS A 788 20.54 -2.49 -21.81
N GLN A 789 21.53 -3.21 -22.38
CA GLN A 789 22.89 -3.24 -21.84
C GLN A 789 23.62 -1.89 -22.01
N ARG A 790 23.38 -1.18 -23.12
CA ARG A 790 23.87 0.21 -23.34
C ARG A 790 23.18 1.22 -22.42
N MET A 791 21.87 1.07 -22.21
CA MET A 791 21.10 1.88 -21.26
C MET A 791 21.61 1.68 -19.82
N MET A 792 21.79 0.44 -19.37
CA MET A 792 22.34 0.12 -18.05
C MET A 792 23.77 0.65 -17.85
N LEU A 793 24.60 0.65 -18.90
CA LEU A 793 25.94 1.26 -18.87
C LEU A 793 25.87 2.79 -18.78
N GLN A 794 24.98 3.46 -19.51
CA GLN A 794 24.76 4.89 -19.36
C GLN A 794 24.18 5.23 -17.97
N GLN A 795 23.20 4.48 -17.49
CA GLN A 795 22.61 4.69 -16.16
C GLN A 795 23.66 4.55 -15.06
N LYS A 796 24.49 3.49 -15.09
CA LYS A 796 25.63 3.34 -14.16
C LYS A 796 26.64 4.48 -14.28
N LYS A 797 26.93 4.98 -15.48
CA LYS A 797 27.83 6.13 -15.69
C LYS A 797 27.25 7.43 -15.12
N VAL A 798 25.97 7.70 -15.35
CA VAL A 798 25.26 8.89 -14.83
C VAL A 798 25.16 8.83 -13.30
N LEU A 799 24.84 7.67 -12.74
CA LEU A 799 24.83 7.46 -11.29
C LEU A 799 26.21 7.68 -10.66
N ALA A 800 27.28 7.10 -11.23
CA ALA A 800 28.64 7.33 -10.74
C ALA A 800 29.08 8.81 -10.84
N GLN A 801 28.71 9.51 -11.91
CA GLN A 801 28.95 10.95 -12.05
C GLN A 801 28.15 11.77 -11.03
N PHE A 802 26.91 11.37 -10.72
CA PHE A 802 26.09 12.01 -9.70
C PHE A 802 26.63 11.77 -8.29
N GLU A 803 27.00 10.54 -7.94
CA GLU A 803 27.64 10.18 -6.67
C GLU A 803 28.94 10.98 -6.46
N GLN A 804 29.82 11.03 -7.47
CA GLN A 804 31.03 11.85 -7.43
C GLN A 804 30.72 13.34 -7.24
N GLN A 805 29.67 13.86 -7.89
CA GLN A 805 29.22 15.24 -7.72
C GLN A 805 28.67 15.51 -6.31
N GLN A 806 27.93 14.59 -5.71
CA GLN A 806 27.45 14.73 -4.33
C GLN A 806 28.59 14.64 -3.32
N GLN A 807 29.56 13.76 -3.52
CA GLN A 807 30.73 13.63 -2.66
C GLN A 807 31.57 14.94 -2.65
N ILE A 808 31.86 15.51 -3.82
CA ILE A 808 32.57 16.80 -3.94
C ILE A 808 31.75 17.94 -3.30
N ARG A 809 30.42 17.93 -3.43
CA ARG A 809 29.54 18.90 -2.76
C ARG A 809 29.59 18.76 -1.23
N LEU A 810 29.57 17.54 -0.72
CA LEU A 810 29.67 17.22 0.70
C LEU A 810 31.02 17.65 1.28
N GLU A 811 32.13 17.38 0.58
CA GLU A 811 33.47 17.80 0.99
C GLU A 811 33.64 19.32 0.99
N SER A 812 33.09 20.03 -0.01
CA SER A 812 33.06 21.50 -0.02
C SER A 812 32.25 22.08 1.14
N LEU A 813 31.12 21.44 1.52
CA LEU A 813 30.33 21.84 2.69
C LEU A 813 31.08 21.55 4.01
N LYS A 814 31.78 20.41 4.13
CA LYS A 814 32.63 20.10 5.29
C LYS A 814 33.76 21.12 5.46
N GLN A 815 34.45 21.49 4.37
CA GLN A 815 35.48 22.54 4.39
C GLN A 815 34.91 23.91 4.81
N LYS A 816 33.73 24.28 4.30
CA LYS A 816 33.03 25.52 4.71
C LYS A 816 32.64 25.49 6.20
N LEU A 817 32.13 24.37 6.70
CA LEU A 817 31.75 24.21 8.10
C LEU A 817 32.95 24.33 9.04
N LEU A 818 34.06 23.65 8.73
CA LEU A 818 35.31 23.73 9.51
C LEU A 818 35.87 25.16 9.53
N GLY A 819 35.83 25.87 8.40
CA GLY A 819 36.29 27.26 8.31
C GLY A 819 35.43 28.24 9.12
N LEU A 820 34.11 28.01 9.20
CA LEU A 820 33.21 28.82 10.04
C LEU A 820 33.35 28.48 11.52
N HIS A 821 33.39 27.20 11.88
CA HIS A 821 33.60 26.75 13.25
C HIS A 821 34.93 27.27 13.84
N HIS A 822 35.99 27.38 13.03
CA HIS A 822 37.23 27.99 13.51
C HIS A 822 37.07 29.48 13.85
N LEU A 823 36.38 30.25 13.00
CA LEU A 823 36.07 31.66 13.25
C LEU A 823 35.12 31.85 14.45
N GLU A 824 34.17 30.95 14.65
CA GLU A 824 33.26 30.92 15.79
C GLU A 824 34.00 30.65 17.11
N THR A 825 34.90 29.65 17.14
CA THR A 825 35.76 29.42 18.32
C THR A 825 36.71 30.58 18.61
N GLU A 826 37.17 31.31 17.58
CA GLU A 826 37.99 32.51 17.76
C GLU A 826 37.17 33.67 18.33
N LEU A 827 35.94 33.86 17.85
CA LEU A 827 35.00 34.84 18.41
C LEU A 827 34.68 34.52 19.87
N GLU A 828 34.35 33.27 20.21
CA GLU A 828 34.11 32.87 21.60
C GLU A 828 35.30 33.16 22.51
N ASN A 829 36.53 32.89 22.06
CA ASN A 829 37.73 33.17 22.84
C ASN A 829 37.92 34.68 23.07
N GLN A 830 37.69 35.51 22.04
CA GLN A 830 37.81 36.97 22.14
C GLN A 830 36.72 37.58 23.02
N LEU A 831 35.49 37.06 22.97
CA LEU A 831 34.40 37.46 23.87
C LEU A 831 34.69 37.06 25.31
N LYS A 832 35.15 35.83 25.56
CA LYS A 832 35.55 35.35 26.90
C LYS A 832 36.72 36.13 27.47
N GLU A 833 37.68 36.56 26.66
CA GLU A 833 38.79 37.41 27.11
C GLU A 833 38.31 38.84 27.44
N ALA A 834 37.47 39.45 26.59
CA ALA A 834 36.87 40.76 26.86
C ALA A 834 35.97 40.78 28.11
N GLU A 835 35.16 39.73 28.33
CA GLU A 835 34.35 39.55 29.53
C GLU A 835 35.23 39.40 30.78
N GLN A 836 36.27 38.58 30.70
CA GLN A 836 37.21 38.37 31.80
C GLN A 836 37.99 39.65 32.16
N ASP A 837 38.39 40.45 31.17
CA ASP A 837 39.08 41.73 31.38
C ASP A 837 38.13 42.77 32.00
N PHE A 838 36.88 42.86 31.53
CA PHE A 838 35.86 43.70 32.16
C PHE A 838 35.61 43.32 33.63
N VAL A 839 35.45 42.03 33.92
CA VAL A 839 35.29 41.51 35.29
C VAL A 839 36.52 41.80 36.16
N ASN A 840 37.73 41.70 35.60
CA ASN A 840 38.97 42.02 36.29
C ASN A 840 39.07 43.53 36.62
N GLU A 841 38.78 44.42 35.66
CA GLU A 841 38.82 45.87 35.89
C GLU A 841 37.71 46.32 36.87
N LEU A 842 36.51 45.74 36.78
CA LEU A 842 35.44 45.97 37.75
C LEU A 842 35.84 45.54 39.16
N ALA A 843 36.50 44.38 39.32
CA ALA A 843 37.01 43.91 40.60
C ALA A 843 38.15 44.78 41.15
N VAL A 844 39.02 45.34 40.31
CA VAL A 844 40.03 46.32 40.73
C VAL A 844 39.38 47.62 41.21
N LEU A 845 38.34 48.11 40.55
CA LEU A 845 37.57 49.29 40.98
C LEU A 845 36.78 49.05 42.28
N ALA A 846 36.22 47.86 42.45
CA ALA A 846 35.53 47.43 43.68
C ALA A 846 36.48 46.97 44.81
N ARG A 847 37.80 46.83 44.53
CA ARG A 847 38.83 46.27 45.42
C ARG A 847 38.54 44.84 45.91
N VAL A 848 37.86 44.04 45.10
CA VAL A 848 37.58 42.62 45.40
C VAL A 848 38.79 41.76 45.00
N PRO A 849 39.31 40.86 45.87
CA PRO A 849 40.44 40.00 45.52
C PRO A 849 40.05 38.95 44.46
N VAL A 850 40.49 39.14 43.21
CA VAL A 850 40.35 38.13 42.16
C VAL A 850 41.39 37.03 42.35
N VAL A 851 40.95 35.78 42.52
CA VAL A 851 41.85 34.62 42.56
C VAL A 851 42.33 34.30 41.15
N VAL A 852 43.47 34.86 40.77
CA VAL A 852 44.11 34.63 39.46
C VAL A 852 44.57 33.17 39.36
N LYS A 853 43.74 32.31 38.76
CA LYS A 853 44.16 30.98 38.28
C LYS A 853 45.25 31.17 37.21
N LYS A 854 46.50 30.85 37.57
CA LYS A 854 47.68 31.03 36.69
C LYS A 854 47.50 30.29 35.35
N LYS A 855 47.40 31.02 34.23
CA LYS A 855 47.56 30.46 32.87
C LYS A 855 48.95 29.76 32.77
N PRO A 856 49.06 28.52 32.26
CA PRO A 856 50.36 27.92 31.98
C PRO A 856 51.04 28.65 30.81
N SER A 857 52.23 29.20 31.06
CA SER A 857 52.96 30.00 30.07
C SER A 857 53.49 29.13 28.91
N ARG A 858 52.90 29.29 27.72
CA ARG A 858 53.56 28.91 26.46
C ARG A 858 54.71 29.90 26.19
N ARG A 859 55.94 29.52 26.52
CA ARG A 859 57.14 30.18 25.99
C ARG A 859 57.36 29.75 24.55
N SER A 860 57.00 30.61 23.60
CA SER A 860 57.60 30.60 22.27
C SER A 860 59.05 31.12 22.36
N LYS A 861 59.97 30.42 21.70
CA LYS A 861 61.26 30.97 21.28
C LYS A 861 61.39 30.73 19.78
N THR A 862 61.54 31.81 19.02
CA THR A 862 61.91 31.77 17.61
C THR A 862 63.37 31.35 17.46
N ALA A 863 63.69 30.76 16.31
CA ALA A 863 65.03 30.26 15.97
C ALA A 863 65.90 31.38 15.40
N GLU A 864 67.23 31.26 15.55
CA GLU A 864 68.14 31.49 14.43
C GLU A 864 69.55 30.88 14.62
N GLU A 865 70.20 30.64 13.48
CA GLU A 865 71.64 30.44 13.20
C GLU A 865 72.44 29.21 13.69
N LYS A 866 72.60 28.28 12.72
CA LYS A 866 73.89 27.86 12.09
C LYS A 866 74.89 26.90 12.78
N THR A 867 75.15 25.84 11.98
CA THR A 867 76.45 25.21 11.65
C THR A 867 77.08 24.12 12.53
N ASN A 868 77.32 22.99 11.83
CA ASN A 868 78.49 22.10 11.91
C ASN A 868 78.67 21.19 13.15
N SER A 869 78.45 19.88 12.95
CA SER A 869 79.53 18.92 12.61
C SER A 869 79.26 17.47 13.06
N LYS A 870 79.83 16.55 12.29
CA LYS A 870 79.96 15.09 12.47
C LYS A 870 80.22 14.67 13.94
N ARG A 871 79.74 13.47 14.36
CA ARG A 871 80.52 12.19 14.32
C ARG A 871 79.87 11.06 15.16
N LYS A 872 79.53 9.96 14.46
CA LYS A 872 79.65 8.53 14.85
C LYS A 872 79.84 8.13 16.34
N ASN A 873 78.96 7.22 16.81
CA ASN A 873 79.23 5.83 17.29
C ASN A 873 78.69 5.39 18.69
N PHE A 874 77.82 4.37 18.63
CA PHE A 874 77.76 3.12 19.42
C PHE A 874 77.55 3.04 20.96
N GLN A 875 76.58 2.15 21.27
CA GLN A 875 76.54 1.08 22.28
C GLN A 875 75.81 1.28 23.65
N SER A 876 74.78 0.44 23.79
CA SER A 876 74.06 -0.08 24.97
C SER A 876 74.98 -0.96 25.87
N PRO A 877 74.55 -1.58 27.01
CA PRO A 877 73.20 -2.06 27.41
C PRO A 877 72.82 -1.66 28.88
N GLU A 878 72.02 -2.34 29.74
CA GLU A 878 71.31 -3.64 29.75
C GLU A 878 70.20 -3.71 30.83
N SER A 879 69.13 -4.51 30.63
CA SER A 879 68.21 -5.10 31.65
C SER A 879 67.36 -4.16 32.56
N ALA A 880 66.19 -4.53 33.12
CA ALA A 880 65.43 -5.79 33.09
C ALA A 880 63.90 -5.59 33.33
N ASP A 881 63.15 -6.66 33.03
CA ASP A 881 61.81 -7.05 33.51
C ASP A 881 60.50 -6.33 33.06
N LYS A 882 59.80 -7.05 32.16
CA LYS A 882 58.38 -7.52 32.22
C LYS A 882 57.26 -6.48 32.06
N ASP A 883 56.54 -6.52 30.92
CA ASP A 883 55.35 -7.36 30.62
C ASP A 883 54.08 -6.74 31.23
N ASP A 884 52.93 -6.61 30.55
CA ASP A 884 52.52 -7.16 29.25
C ASP A 884 51.39 -6.29 28.65
N SER A 885 51.38 -6.08 27.31
CA SER A 885 50.20 -5.77 26.47
C SER A 885 50.60 -5.15 25.13
N HIS A 886 50.32 -5.83 24.02
CA HIS A 886 49.79 -5.23 22.78
C HIS A 886 49.47 -6.34 21.76
N GLU A 887 48.20 -6.69 21.61
CA GLU A 887 47.72 -7.14 20.30
C GLU A 887 47.78 -5.95 19.35
N ASN A 888 48.30 -6.17 18.14
CA ASN A 888 48.36 -5.16 17.11
C ASN A 888 47.80 -5.71 15.80
N ILE A 889 47.00 -4.89 15.14
CA ILE A 889 46.21 -5.24 13.96
C ILE A 889 47.12 -5.41 12.75
N GLN A 890 46.94 -6.51 11.99
CA GLN A 890 47.13 -6.48 10.54
C GLN A 890 46.36 -7.59 9.80
N ASP A 891 45.35 -7.17 9.04
CA ASP A 891 44.82 -7.79 7.81
C ASP A 891 45.94 -8.15 6.80
N PRO A 892 45.71 -8.89 5.67
CA PRO A 892 44.43 -9.17 4.99
C PRO A 892 44.24 -10.58 4.34
N ARG A 893 43.00 -10.91 3.91
CA ARG A 893 42.61 -11.23 2.49
C ARG A 893 41.35 -12.11 2.33
N GLY A 894 40.45 -11.69 1.44
CA GLY A 894 40.18 -12.48 0.21
C GLY A 894 38.90 -13.35 0.11
N LEU A 895 37.92 -12.81 -0.63
CA LEU A 895 37.07 -13.48 -1.65
C LEU A 895 36.02 -14.56 -1.26
N THR A 896 34.77 -14.24 -1.64
CA THR A 896 33.73 -15.10 -2.29
C THR A 896 33.31 -16.43 -1.65
N SER A 897 32.00 -16.59 -1.40
CA SER A 897 31.09 -17.33 -2.32
C SER A 897 29.66 -17.43 -1.76
N ASP A 898 28.69 -17.61 -2.65
CA ASP A 898 27.31 -18.02 -2.42
C ASP A 898 27.19 -19.36 -1.65
N LEU A 899 26.06 -19.58 -0.96
CA LEU A 899 25.24 -20.81 -0.99
C LEU A 899 24.11 -20.79 0.08
N CYS A 900 22.85 -20.89 -0.35
CA CYS A 900 21.71 -21.34 0.48
C CYS A 900 20.52 -21.79 -0.39
N ARG A 901 20.60 -23.02 -0.92
CA ARG A 901 19.44 -23.83 -1.34
C ARG A 901 19.84 -25.31 -1.29
N GLU A 902 18.87 -26.17 -0.97
CA GLU A 902 18.99 -27.63 -0.81
C GLU A 902 19.77 -28.02 0.47
N MET A 903 19.20 -28.79 1.40
CA MET A 903 18.78 -30.17 1.16
C MET A 903 17.77 -30.67 2.21
N LEU A 904 16.92 -31.62 1.83
CA LEU A 904 16.13 -32.46 2.72
C LEU A 904 16.56 -33.94 2.54
N GLN A 905 16.46 -34.71 3.64
CA GLN A 905 16.34 -36.18 3.75
C GLN A 905 17.58 -37.11 3.88
N SER A 906 17.59 -37.79 5.04
CA SER A 906 18.01 -39.19 5.31
C SER A 906 19.52 -39.48 5.53
N ARG A 907 19.95 -40.43 6.38
CA ARG A 907 19.23 -41.43 7.23
C ARG A 907 20.18 -42.02 8.32
N HIS A 908 19.59 -42.77 9.28
CA HIS A 908 20.22 -43.79 10.17
C HIS A 908 21.13 -43.29 11.32
N GLU A 909 21.21 -43.93 12.49
CA GLU A 909 20.45 -45.03 13.14
C GLU A 909 20.73 -45.01 14.67
N GLU A 910 19.75 -45.27 15.54
CA GLU A 910 19.85 -46.20 16.69
C GLU A 910 18.50 -46.37 17.41
N GLU A 911 18.32 -47.51 18.08
CA GLU A 911 17.01 -48.10 18.40
C GLU A 911 16.53 -47.82 19.84
N THR A 912 15.24 -47.52 20.04
CA THR A 912 14.40 -48.25 21.02
C THR A 912 12.90 -48.00 20.85
N GLU A 913 12.17 -49.03 20.42
CA GLU A 913 10.72 -49.23 20.55
C GLU A 913 10.52 -50.72 20.97
N PRO A 914 9.31 -51.29 21.25
CA PRO A 914 7.96 -50.76 20.97
C PRO A 914 6.90 -50.94 22.08
N ARG A 915 5.76 -50.25 21.92
CA ARG A 915 4.43 -50.82 22.28
C ARG A 915 3.25 -50.21 21.51
N LYS A 916 3.21 -50.54 20.21
CA LYS A 916 2.07 -51.13 19.47
C LYS A 916 0.62 -50.80 19.88
N ASN A 917 -0.12 -50.17 18.97
CA ASN A 917 -1.34 -50.64 18.27
C ASN A 917 -1.75 -49.53 17.25
N SER A 918 -1.65 -49.64 15.90
CA SER A 918 -2.22 -50.62 14.93
C SER A 918 -3.77 -50.58 14.94
N LYS A 919 -4.52 -50.31 13.85
CA LYS A 919 -4.32 -50.31 12.37
C LYS A 919 -5.08 -49.10 11.75
N MET A 920 -4.67 -48.42 10.66
CA MET A 920 -4.45 -48.82 9.25
C MET A 920 -5.67 -49.37 8.48
N LEU A 921 -6.08 -48.63 7.44
CA LEU A 921 -6.46 -49.16 6.12
C LEU A 921 -6.37 -48.06 5.04
N LYS A 922 -5.37 -48.17 4.15
CA LYS A 922 -5.41 -47.66 2.77
C LYS A 922 -5.77 -48.85 1.87
N GLU A 923 -6.50 -48.67 0.78
CA GLU A 923 -5.93 -48.47 -0.58
C GLU A 923 -6.94 -48.84 -1.71
N ARG A 924 -6.78 -48.16 -2.87
CA ARG A 924 -7.18 -48.50 -4.26
C ARG A 924 -8.62 -48.31 -4.74
N GLY A 925 -8.68 -47.71 -5.94
CA GLY A 925 -9.72 -47.93 -6.93
C GLY A 925 -9.54 -47.07 -8.19
N ASN A 926 -8.64 -47.46 -9.11
CA ASN A 926 -8.63 -46.85 -10.46
C ASN A 926 -9.88 -47.27 -11.22
N ARG A 927 -10.68 -46.31 -11.70
CA ARG A 927 -11.27 -46.30 -13.04
C ARG A 927 -11.74 -44.90 -13.39
#